data_AF-A0A9D2VYL9-F1
#
_entry.id   AF-A0A9D2VYL9-F1
#
_cell.length_a   1.000
_cell.length_b   1.000
_cell.length_c   1.000
_cell.angle_alpha   90.00
_cell.angle_beta   90.00
_cell.angle_gamma   90.00
#
_symmetry.space_group_name_H-M   'P 1'
#
loop_
_entity.id
_entity.type
_entity.pdbx_description
1 polymer ?
#
loop_
_entity_poly.entity_id
_entity_poly.type
_entity_poly.pdbx_seq_one_letter_code
_entity_poly.pdbx_strand_id
1 'polypeptide(L)'
;GQMILSMVLLIICGLEFLITKMMDAWPEASAMAKERSERDKKAKKEKEQRLYFPGNYPRQFYQMMWKNFRHDWKDYALFLTSSAMAAMLAFAGAGCYQMLAGLHRQENFLIGQGLGMILLKGMIPIAVCCCFLMVFLLIFYLRKWMAGCSIFMTLGIRRKTLYIILAVEILFCYLFSIVFGSISGNILTRFLKIELIRELGTETTLAPVTVRSYLIMAGVLTVLYVVSLMATRDIMREFNLIRAAARRIQKEKEPGKHVKLPAVFGVFLILLSMILYAQLTRHESFLLLLLCFAGVFLMIRFGGTWYLRKEKSGNRYLAKLMRHNHLYHRSKTISWYLTVLTILNTCGIFYFSFQIVSVDIAEESESLFPYEYVCIADEEDTEFFDRLEREYEVETIRFPMVRVSNADRTEKPEPRQRRAQGQQIGISETTYHQLKKLLDPEYQASDLQLDPEGERIYIVHQQDRSIKAQPIDWLYGSKEPFLHIGLPCPSYIPESPSRAFTEREIAGEEIGSLIGCFRQGNLENIVVFSDEYFEEAKDMWKYTNIYTGDFIENEEERIEGVTIRQGPSQLVLICSAQKDLEKLDKEMQTFTEMHSYEKQFDSEVSSYYSKETAVTDMKTEQALTRIVNLFVFLVLLAAGMFLLYVKAISEMEEKKERAVFLKCMGMRRKERIQVLRGEWYLLFWLPMLIALVLNVCFTAATFHARMYSGGVIREYLRNGWWTLAVWVAAQGVYIWILGQWYVRKVEGKNG
;
A
#
# COMPACT_ATOMS: atom_id res chain seq x y z
N GLY A 1 -2.97 -28.83 31.11
CA GLY A 1 -2.83 -30.19 30.54
C GLY A 1 -4.17 -30.88 30.35
N GLN A 2 -4.76 -31.43 31.42
CA GLN A 2 -5.94 -32.32 31.34
C GLN A 2 -7.22 -31.66 30.78
N MET A 3 -7.50 -30.39 31.09
CA MET A 3 -8.70 -29.69 30.57
C MET A 3 -8.68 -29.48 29.06
N ILE A 4 -7.49 -29.23 28.49
CA ILE A 4 -7.29 -29.02 27.05
C ILE A 4 -7.45 -30.36 26.33
N LEU A 5 -6.89 -31.44 26.89
CA LEU A 5 -7.04 -32.78 26.34
C LEU A 5 -8.52 -33.23 26.31
N SER A 6 -9.30 -32.95 27.36
CA SER A 6 -10.73 -33.24 27.37
C SER A 6 -11.54 -32.41 26.38
N MET A 7 -11.20 -31.13 26.17
CA MET A 7 -11.85 -30.29 25.16
C MET A 7 -11.54 -30.76 23.74
N VAL A 8 -10.28 -31.14 23.48
CA VAL A 8 -9.85 -31.68 22.19
C VAL A 8 -10.55 -33.00 21.89
N LEU A 9 -10.67 -33.90 22.87
CA LEU A 9 -11.44 -35.15 22.72
C LEU A 9 -12.93 -34.91 22.43
N LEU A 10 -13.55 -33.94 23.10
CA LEU A 10 -14.96 -33.58 22.87
C LEU A 10 -15.19 -32.99 21.47
N ILE A 11 -14.24 -32.19 20.98
CA ILE A 11 -14.24 -31.64 19.62
C ILE A 11 -14.03 -32.75 18.59
N ILE A 12 -13.12 -33.69 18.86
CA ILE A 12 -12.86 -34.85 17.98
C ILE A 12 -14.09 -35.74 17.91
N CYS A 13 -14.73 -36.10 19.02
CA CYS A 13 -15.96 -36.88 19.03
C CYS A 13 -17.13 -36.13 18.35
N GLY A 14 -17.21 -34.81 18.50
CA GLY A 14 -18.20 -33.98 17.80
C GLY A 14 -17.97 -33.94 16.28
N LEU A 15 -16.71 -33.87 15.85
CA LEU A 15 -16.30 -33.95 14.44
C LEU A 15 -16.58 -35.32 13.86
N GLU A 16 -16.23 -36.39 14.59
CA GLU A 16 -16.48 -37.76 14.18
C GLU A 16 -17.98 -37.99 14.00
N PHE A 17 -18.81 -37.60 14.96
CA PHE A 17 -20.28 -37.68 14.85
C PHE A 17 -20.84 -36.89 13.66
N LEU A 18 -20.33 -35.68 13.41
CA LEU A 18 -20.72 -34.87 12.25
C LEU A 18 -20.29 -35.53 10.93
N ILE A 19 -19.10 -36.12 10.88
CA ILE A 19 -18.58 -36.83 9.71
C ILE A 19 -19.43 -38.09 9.45
N THR A 20 -19.75 -38.89 10.46
CA THR A 20 -20.61 -40.07 10.31
C THR A 20 -22.01 -39.66 9.86
N LYS A 21 -22.62 -38.64 10.48
CA LYS A 21 -23.91 -38.08 10.05
C LYS A 21 -23.87 -37.54 8.63
N MET A 22 -22.78 -36.90 8.23
CA MET A 22 -22.59 -36.42 6.85
C MET A 22 -22.42 -37.58 5.88
N MET A 23 -21.67 -38.62 6.25
CA MET A 23 -21.47 -39.82 5.43
C MET A 23 -22.77 -40.61 5.24
N ASP A 24 -23.60 -40.74 6.28
CA ASP A 24 -24.92 -41.38 6.19
C ASP A 24 -25.90 -40.58 5.32
N ALA A 25 -25.86 -39.25 5.43
CA ALA A 25 -26.69 -38.37 4.61
C ALA A 25 -26.14 -38.13 3.19
N TRP A 26 -24.87 -38.43 2.94
CA TRP A 26 -24.19 -38.21 1.67
C TRP A 26 -24.79 -39.00 0.50
N PRO A 27 -25.06 -40.31 0.60
CA PRO A 27 -25.67 -41.06 -0.50
C PRO A 27 -27.06 -40.53 -0.85
N GLU A 28 -27.90 -40.21 0.14
CA GLU A 28 -29.23 -39.64 -0.12
C GLU A 28 -29.16 -38.21 -0.69
N ALA A 29 -28.32 -37.34 -0.12
CA ALA A 29 -28.14 -35.98 -0.60
C ALA A 29 -27.51 -35.93 -2.00
N SER A 30 -26.55 -36.82 -2.29
CA SER A 30 -25.91 -36.93 -3.61
C SER A 30 -26.85 -37.54 -4.64
N ALA A 31 -27.69 -38.51 -4.26
CA ALA A 31 -28.76 -39.05 -5.11
C ALA A 31 -29.81 -37.99 -5.42
N MET A 32 -30.31 -37.25 -4.41
CA MET A 32 -31.23 -36.12 -4.61
C MET A 32 -30.62 -35.00 -5.46
N ALA A 33 -29.33 -34.70 -5.30
CA ALA A 33 -28.63 -33.71 -6.12
C ALA A 33 -28.45 -34.18 -7.57
N LYS A 34 -28.16 -35.48 -7.80
CA LYS A 34 -28.10 -36.09 -9.13
C LYS A 34 -29.47 -36.08 -9.79
N GLU A 35 -30.52 -36.52 -9.11
CA GLU A 35 -31.89 -36.48 -9.62
C GLU A 35 -32.34 -35.05 -9.96
N ARG A 36 -32.05 -34.08 -9.08
CA ARG A 36 -32.40 -32.67 -9.32
C ARG A 36 -31.63 -32.12 -10.53
N SER A 37 -30.36 -32.47 -10.66
CA SER A 37 -29.53 -32.13 -11.83
C SER A 37 -30.08 -32.76 -13.12
N GLU A 38 -30.54 -34.00 -13.07
CA GLU A 38 -31.15 -34.70 -14.20
C GLU A 38 -32.52 -34.14 -14.59
N ARG A 39 -33.38 -33.84 -13.60
CA ARG A 39 -34.66 -33.15 -13.83
C ARG A 39 -34.43 -31.76 -14.41
N ASP A 40 -33.46 -31.00 -13.90
CA ASP A 40 -33.08 -29.69 -14.45
C ASP A 40 -32.51 -29.81 -15.87
N LYS A 41 -31.72 -30.87 -16.16
CA LYS A 41 -31.22 -31.16 -17.52
C LYS A 41 -32.36 -31.52 -18.47
N LYS A 42 -33.31 -32.35 -18.05
CA LYS A 42 -34.52 -32.70 -18.84
C LYS A 42 -35.40 -31.47 -19.08
N ALA A 43 -35.71 -30.70 -18.05
CA ALA A 43 -36.47 -29.46 -18.16
C ALA A 43 -35.76 -28.42 -19.04
N LYS A 44 -34.42 -28.32 -19.00
CA LYS A 44 -33.63 -27.50 -19.92
C LYS A 44 -33.72 -27.99 -21.35
N LYS A 45 -33.54 -29.29 -21.61
CA LYS A 45 -33.64 -29.88 -22.96
C LYS A 45 -35.04 -29.68 -23.55
N GLU A 46 -36.08 -29.92 -22.77
CA GLU A 46 -37.46 -29.72 -23.19
C GLU A 46 -37.76 -28.23 -23.47
N LYS A 47 -37.22 -27.32 -22.63
CA LYS A 47 -37.30 -25.87 -22.87
C LYS A 47 -36.52 -25.43 -24.10
N GLU A 48 -35.36 -26.03 -24.37
CA GLU A 48 -34.58 -25.80 -25.59
C GLU A 48 -35.32 -26.26 -26.83
N GLN A 49 -36.03 -27.41 -26.77
CA GLN A 49 -36.89 -27.90 -27.83
C GLN A 49 -38.12 -27.01 -28.05
N ARG A 50 -38.81 -26.57 -26.99
CA ARG A 50 -39.98 -25.67 -27.09
C ARG A 50 -39.63 -24.27 -27.61
N LEU A 51 -38.41 -23.80 -27.38
CA LEU A 51 -37.91 -22.50 -27.84
C LEU A 51 -37.07 -22.63 -29.12
N TYR A 52 -37.05 -23.82 -29.75
CA TYR A 52 -36.27 -24.07 -30.95
C TYR A 52 -36.93 -23.39 -32.14
N PHE A 53 -36.37 -22.24 -32.51
CA PHE A 53 -36.69 -21.55 -33.76
C PHE A 53 -35.56 -21.86 -34.74
N PRO A 54 -35.79 -22.44 -35.92
CA PRO A 54 -34.78 -22.59 -36.97
C PRO A 54 -34.77 -21.33 -37.84
N GLY A 55 -33.64 -20.61 -37.89
CA GLY A 55 -33.47 -19.42 -38.75
C GLY A 55 -32.58 -18.32 -38.13
N ASN A 56 -32.02 -17.45 -38.97
CA ASN A 56 -31.32 -16.24 -38.56
C ASN A 56 -32.32 -15.09 -38.37
N TYR A 57 -32.02 -14.17 -37.45
CA TYR A 57 -32.84 -12.97 -37.30
C TYR A 57 -32.73 -12.07 -38.54
N PRO A 58 -33.82 -11.39 -38.95
CA PRO A 58 -33.81 -10.50 -40.10
C PRO A 58 -32.89 -9.29 -39.85
N ARG A 59 -32.36 -8.66 -40.92
CA ARG A 59 -31.45 -7.50 -40.81
C ARG A 59 -32.02 -6.34 -39.99
N GLN A 60 -33.35 -6.17 -40.00
CA GLN A 60 -34.10 -5.18 -39.23
C GLN A 60 -33.90 -5.33 -37.71
N PHE A 61 -33.74 -6.56 -37.22
CA PHE A 61 -33.48 -6.83 -35.81
C PHE A 61 -32.12 -6.24 -35.38
N TYR A 62 -31.07 -6.47 -36.17
CA TYR A 62 -29.74 -5.90 -35.90
C TYR A 62 -29.74 -4.36 -36.01
N GLN A 63 -30.52 -3.80 -36.95
CA GLN A 63 -30.71 -2.34 -37.04
C GLN A 63 -31.43 -1.77 -35.81
N MET A 64 -32.43 -2.49 -35.28
CA MET A 64 -33.13 -2.10 -34.06
C MET A 64 -32.21 -2.16 -32.85
N MET A 65 -31.41 -3.22 -32.71
CA MET A 65 -30.40 -3.34 -31.66
C MET A 65 -29.36 -2.22 -31.74
N TRP A 66 -28.90 -1.87 -32.94
CA TRP A 66 -27.98 -0.75 -33.15
C TRP A 66 -28.60 0.60 -32.77
N LYS A 67 -29.88 0.83 -33.11
CA LYS A 67 -30.59 2.04 -32.69
C LYS A 67 -30.74 2.11 -31.17
N ASN A 68 -31.02 0.99 -30.52
CA ASN A 68 -31.13 0.92 -29.06
C ASN A 68 -29.78 1.21 -28.39
N PHE A 69 -28.71 0.60 -28.90
CA PHE A 69 -27.33 0.88 -28.48
C PHE A 69 -26.97 2.37 -28.62
N ARG A 70 -27.33 3.00 -29.75
CA ARG A 70 -27.11 4.43 -29.97
C ARG A 70 -27.93 5.32 -29.03
N HIS A 71 -29.11 4.88 -28.60
CA HIS A 71 -29.94 5.60 -27.64
C HIS A 71 -29.31 5.59 -26.24
N ASP A 72 -28.81 4.44 -25.80
CA ASP A 72 -28.14 4.25 -24.50
C ASP A 72 -26.65 4.62 -24.50
N TRP A 73 -26.16 5.27 -25.56
CA TRP A 73 -24.75 5.62 -25.74
C TRP A 73 -24.15 6.44 -24.59
N LYS A 74 -24.96 7.25 -23.88
CA LYS A 74 -24.46 8.05 -22.74
C LYS A 74 -24.00 7.18 -21.58
N ASP A 75 -24.70 6.09 -21.31
CA ASP A 75 -24.33 5.15 -20.25
C ASP A 75 -23.20 4.23 -20.72
N TYR A 76 -23.13 3.95 -22.01
CA TYR A 76 -22.02 3.24 -22.64
C TYR A 76 -20.72 4.04 -22.59
N ALA A 77 -20.78 5.35 -22.89
CA ALA A 77 -19.64 6.26 -22.82
C ALA A 77 -19.02 6.30 -21.43
N LEU A 78 -19.82 6.11 -20.37
CA LEU A 78 -19.33 6.07 -19.01
C LEU A 78 -18.52 4.80 -18.70
N PHE A 79 -18.98 3.63 -19.16
CA PHE A 79 -18.19 2.40 -19.06
C PHE A 79 -16.91 2.48 -19.89
N LEU A 80 -17.01 3.00 -21.12
CA LEU A 80 -15.91 3.16 -22.06
C LEU A 80 -14.81 4.10 -21.56
N THR A 81 -15.20 5.23 -20.95
CA THR A 81 -14.24 6.21 -20.40
C THR A 81 -13.50 5.64 -19.20
N SER A 82 -14.18 4.90 -18.33
CA SER A 82 -13.53 4.25 -17.18
C SER A 82 -12.59 3.13 -17.61
N SER A 83 -12.97 2.31 -18.60
CA SER A 83 -12.11 1.24 -19.10
C SER A 83 -10.90 1.78 -19.84
N ALA A 84 -11.08 2.86 -20.61
CA ALA A 84 -9.99 3.60 -21.23
C ALA A 84 -9.03 4.21 -20.20
N MET A 85 -9.56 4.78 -19.11
CA MET A 85 -8.75 5.30 -18.01
C MET A 85 -7.95 4.17 -17.34
N ALA A 86 -8.57 3.04 -17.02
CA ALA A 86 -7.85 1.89 -16.46
C ALA A 86 -6.71 1.40 -17.36
N ALA A 87 -6.94 1.35 -18.68
CA ALA A 87 -5.93 0.98 -19.67
C ALA A 87 -4.79 2.01 -19.77
N MET A 88 -5.10 3.31 -19.74
CA MET A 88 -4.12 4.40 -19.69
C MET A 88 -3.20 4.27 -18.45
N LEU A 89 -3.77 4.01 -17.27
CA LEU A 89 -3.03 3.87 -16.02
C LEU A 89 -2.15 2.61 -16.03
N ALA A 90 -2.68 1.49 -16.51
CA ALA A 90 -1.91 0.24 -16.65
C ALA A 90 -0.74 0.41 -17.62
N PHE A 91 -0.93 1.16 -18.71
CA PHE A 91 0.14 1.48 -19.65
C PHE A 91 1.22 2.38 -19.02
N ALA A 92 0.82 3.46 -18.36
CA ALA A 92 1.75 4.38 -17.72
C ALA A 92 2.61 3.66 -16.67
N GLY A 93 2.00 2.83 -15.82
CA GLY A 93 2.73 2.03 -14.85
C GLY A 93 3.71 1.02 -15.48
N ALA A 94 3.28 0.31 -16.53
CA ALA A 94 4.17 -0.61 -17.25
C ALA A 94 5.32 0.12 -17.96
N GLY A 95 5.06 1.31 -18.51
CA GLY A 95 6.05 2.18 -19.14
C GLY A 95 7.09 2.68 -18.14
N CYS A 96 6.65 3.19 -16.98
CA CYS A 96 7.54 3.60 -15.90
C CYS A 96 8.41 2.44 -15.41
N TYR A 97 7.84 1.26 -15.21
CA TYR A 97 8.59 0.08 -14.78
C TYR A 97 9.71 -0.27 -15.77
N GLN A 98 9.43 -0.19 -17.07
CA GLN A 98 10.45 -0.47 -18.09
C GLN A 98 11.51 0.61 -18.22
N MET A 99 11.13 1.88 -18.10
CA MET A 99 12.10 2.98 -18.08
C MET A 99 13.09 2.80 -16.92
N LEU A 100 12.59 2.35 -15.76
CA LEU A 100 13.40 2.10 -14.56
C LEU A 100 14.21 0.81 -14.65
N ALA A 101 13.69 -0.23 -15.31
CA ALA A 101 14.42 -1.48 -15.52
C ALA A 101 15.68 -1.29 -16.39
N GLY A 102 15.77 -0.23 -17.20
CA GLY A 102 16.98 0.13 -17.94
C GLY A 102 18.12 0.65 -17.05
N LEU A 103 17.79 1.27 -15.91
CA LEU A 103 18.75 1.77 -14.91
C LEU A 103 19.29 0.65 -14.01
N HIS A 104 18.63 -0.51 -13.96
CA HIS A 104 19.01 -1.67 -13.13
C HIS A 104 20.29 -2.41 -13.59
N ARG A 105 21.07 -1.87 -14.54
CA ARG A 105 22.18 -2.59 -15.18
C ARG A 105 23.59 -2.09 -14.82
N GLN A 106 23.71 -1.06 -13.98
CA GLN A 106 24.96 -0.78 -13.27
C GLN A 106 24.80 -1.22 -11.81
N GLU A 107 25.80 -1.92 -11.33
CA GLU A 107 25.80 -2.79 -10.15
C GLU A 107 25.31 -2.10 -8.87
N ASN A 108 24.52 -2.80 -8.07
CA ASN A 108 24.27 -2.52 -6.64
C ASN A 108 23.62 -1.17 -6.26
N PHE A 109 22.63 -0.74 -7.04
CA PHE A 109 21.76 0.42 -6.76
C PHE A 109 20.78 0.14 -5.59
N LEU A 110 21.33 0.19 -4.37
CA LEU A 110 20.64 0.29 -3.08
C LEU A 110 19.38 -0.58 -2.88
N ILE A 111 19.65 -1.88 -2.82
CA ILE A 111 18.67 -2.93 -2.49
C ILE A 111 18.35 -2.84 -0.99
N GLY A 112 17.04 -2.79 -0.75
CA GLY A 112 16.35 -2.54 0.51
C GLY A 112 14.90 -2.15 0.17
N GLN A 113 14.74 -1.23 -0.79
CA GLN A 113 13.44 -0.90 -1.40
C GLN A 113 13.50 -0.56 -2.90
N GLY A 114 14.38 -1.22 -3.68
CA GLY A 114 14.71 -0.85 -5.07
C GLY A 114 13.55 -0.29 -5.92
N LEU A 115 13.83 0.68 -6.79
CA LEU A 115 12.87 1.52 -7.54
C LEU A 115 11.64 0.77 -8.10
N GLY A 116 11.80 -0.50 -8.52
CA GLY A 116 10.71 -1.38 -8.93
C GLY A 116 9.68 -1.69 -7.84
N MET A 117 10.09 -1.86 -6.59
CA MET A 117 9.23 -2.07 -5.42
C MET A 117 8.45 -0.81 -5.06
N ILE A 118 9.05 0.38 -5.13
CA ILE A 118 8.36 1.66 -4.93
C ILE A 118 7.23 1.80 -5.95
N LEU A 119 7.55 1.57 -7.23
CA LEU A 119 6.56 1.60 -8.29
C LEU A 119 5.46 0.53 -8.08
N LEU A 120 5.83 -0.69 -7.70
CA LEU A 120 4.89 -1.79 -7.47
C LEU A 120 3.95 -1.51 -6.28
N LYS A 121 4.47 -0.93 -5.19
CA LYS A 121 3.68 -0.46 -4.04
C LYS A 121 2.65 0.59 -4.45
N GLY A 122 2.99 1.52 -5.35
CA GLY A 122 2.07 2.52 -5.89
C GLY A 122 1.04 1.96 -6.90
N MET A 123 1.43 0.95 -7.69
CA MET A 123 0.58 0.37 -8.73
C MET A 123 -0.52 -0.56 -8.21
N ILE A 124 -0.29 -1.29 -7.11
CA ILE A 124 -1.28 -2.21 -6.55
C ILE A 124 -2.59 -1.49 -6.16
N PRO A 125 -2.56 -0.38 -5.39
CA PRO A 125 -3.77 0.37 -5.03
C PRO A 125 -4.52 0.91 -6.24
N ILE A 126 -3.80 1.40 -7.26
CA ILE A 126 -4.42 1.83 -8.53
C ILE A 126 -5.15 0.66 -9.19
N ALA A 127 -4.50 -0.50 -9.31
CA ALA A 127 -5.08 -1.67 -9.95
C ALA A 127 -6.34 -2.16 -9.22
N VAL A 128 -6.33 -2.16 -7.88
CA VAL A 128 -7.49 -2.51 -7.04
C VAL A 128 -8.63 -1.51 -7.23
N CYS A 129 -8.32 -0.21 -7.24
CA CYS A 129 -9.31 0.84 -7.47
C CYS A 129 -9.95 0.73 -8.87
N CYS A 130 -9.14 0.54 -9.91
CA CYS A 130 -9.59 0.31 -11.28
C CYS A 130 -10.47 -0.94 -11.39
N CYS A 131 -10.07 -2.06 -10.76
CA CYS A 131 -10.84 -3.29 -10.75
C CYS A 131 -12.21 -3.08 -10.07
N PHE A 132 -12.25 -2.43 -8.91
CA PHE A 132 -13.49 -2.14 -8.20
C PHE A 132 -14.44 -1.25 -9.02
N LEU A 133 -13.91 -0.16 -9.60
CA LEU A 133 -14.66 0.73 -10.49
C LEU A 133 -15.23 -0.04 -11.68
N MET A 134 -14.41 -0.89 -12.31
CA MET A 134 -14.81 -1.67 -13.48
C MET A 134 -15.93 -2.65 -13.16
N VAL A 135 -15.81 -3.41 -12.07
CA VAL A 135 -16.85 -4.33 -11.58
C VAL A 135 -18.15 -3.56 -11.35
N PHE A 136 -18.07 -2.42 -10.67
CA PHE A 136 -19.24 -1.61 -10.34
C PHE A 136 -19.96 -1.11 -11.60
N LEU A 137 -19.20 -0.58 -12.57
CA LEU A 137 -19.76 -0.09 -13.83
C LEU A 137 -20.33 -1.20 -14.69
N LEU A 138 -19.68 -2.35 -14.71
CA LEU A 138 -20.15 -3.51 -15.46
C LEU A 138 -21.49 -4.01 -14.89
N ILE A 139 -21.64 -4.03 -13.56
CA ILE A 139 -22.91 -4.35 -12.89
C ILE A 139 -23.99 -3.34 -13.28
N PHE A 140 -23.67 -2.04 -13.23
CA PHE A 140 -24.61 -0.98 -13.59
C PHE A 140 -25.03 -1.08 -15.05
N TYR A 141 -24.07 -1.25 -15.95
CA TYR A 141 -24.28 -1.45 -17.38
C TYR A 141 -25.19 -2.65 -17.63
N LEU A 142 -24.87 -3.80 -17.04
CA LEU A 142 -25.65 -5.02 -17.22
C LEU A 142 -27.06 -4.87 -16.67
N ARG A 143 -27.26 -4.21 -15.52
CA ARG A 143 -28.58 -3.87 -14.97
C ARG A 143 -29.43 -3.09 -15.96
N LYS A 144 -28.86 -2.04 -16.57
CA LYS A 144 -29.58 -1.23 -17.56
C LYS A 144 -29.84 -2.01 -18.86
N TRP A 145 -28.82 -2.72 -19.35
CA TRP A 145 -28.91 -3.56 -20.54
C TRP A 145 -30.01 -4.62 -20.42
N MET A 146 -30.13 -5.29 -19.26
CA MET A 146 -31.21 -6.25 -19.04
C MET A 146 -32.58 -5.61 -18.99
N ALA A 147 -32.70 -4.37 -18.47
CA ALA A 147 -33.98 -3.67 -18.47
C ALA A 147 -34.43 -3.28 -19.88
N GLY A 148 -33.49 -2.88 -20.75
CA GLY A 148 -33.79 -2.69 -22.18
C GLY A 148 -34.13 -4.01 -22.88
N CYS A 149 -33.39 -5.07 -22.56
CA CYS A 149 -33.57 -6.39 -23.17
C CYS A 149 -34.73 -7.22 -22.59
N SER A 150 -35.34 -6.81 -21.48
CA SER A 150 -36.49 -7.53 -20.92
C SER A 150 -37.69 -7.48 -21.87
N ILE A 151 -37.83 -6.40 -22.65
CA ILE A 151 -38.85 -6.28 -23.70
C ILE A 151 -38.60 -7.31 -24.82
N PHE A 152 -37.35 -7.48 -25.22
CA PHE A 152 -36.95 -8.50 -26.20
C PHE A 152 -37.18 -9.93 -25.69
N MET A 153 -36.96 -10.15 -24.39
CA MET A 153 -37.26 -11.42 -23.73
C MET A 153 -38.76 -11.71 -23.67
N THR A 154 -39.61 -10.69 -23.45
CA THR A 154 -41.08 -10.85 -23.52
C THR A 154 -41.57 -11.10 -24.94
N LEU A 155 -40.88 -10.58 -25.95
CA LEU A 155 -41.16 -10.82 -27.38
C LEU A 155 -40.66 -12.20 -27.88
N GLY A 156 -40.07 -13.03 -27.01
CA GLY A 156 -39.69 -14.40 -27.35
C GLY A 156 -38.31 -14.58 -28.01
N ILE A 157 -37.42 -13.58 -27.92
CA ILE A 157 -36.07 -13.68 -28.49
C ILE A 157 -35.21 -14.72 -27.74
N ARG A 158 -34.34 -15.43 -28.47
CA ARG A 158 -33.46 -16.47 -27.91
C ARG A 158 -32.45 -15.84 -26.94
N ARG A 159 -32.35 -16.42 -25.73
CA ARG A 159 -31.35 -16.03 -24.73
C ARG A 159 -29.92 -16.10 -25.26
N LYS A 160 -29.59 -17.12 -26.07
CA LYS A 160 -28.24 -17.29 -26.66
C LYS A 160 -27.85 -16.08 -27.52
N THR A 161 -28.76 -15.59 -28.36
CA THR A 161 -28.51 -14.44 -29.23
C THR A 161 -28.30 -13.15 -28.44
N LEU A 162 -29.07 -12.94 -27.36
CA LEU A 162 -28.88 -11.79 -26.47
C LEU A 162 -27.51 -11.83 -25.77
N TYR A 163 -27.07 -13.00 -25.29
CA TYR A 163 -25.73 -13.14 -24.71
C TYR A 163 -24.60 -12.93 -25.73
N ILE A 164 -24.78 -13.34 -26.99
CA ILE A 164 -23.80 -13.09 -28.05
C ILE A 164 -23.67 -11.59 -28.32
N ILE A 165 -24.79 -10.86 -28.40
CA ILE A 165 -24.76 -9.40 -28.62
C ILE A 165 -24.05 -8.71 -27.45
N LEU A 166 -24.37 -9.08 -26.21
CA LEU A 166 -23.69 -8.57 -25.03
C LEU A 166 -22.17 -8.85 -25.05
N ALA A 167 -21.78 -10.06 -25.44
CA ALA A 167 -20.37 -10.43 -25.55
C ALA A 167 -19.64 -9.61 -26.62
N VAL A 168 -20.27 -9.37 -27.78
CA VAL A 168 -19.73 -8.51 -28.83
C VAL A 168 -19.59 -7.07 -28.36
N GLU A 169 -20.56 -6.53 -27.63
CA GLU A 169 -20.51 -5.17 -27.07
C GLU A 169 -19.38 -5.00 -26.05
N ILE A 170 -19.20 -5.97 -25.14
CA ILE A 170 -18.10 -5.93 -24.14
C ILE A 170 -16.75 -6.11 -24.83
N LEU A 171 -16.66 -6.98 -25.83
CA LEU A 171 -15.45 -7.16 -26.63
C LEU A 171 -15.08 -5.88 -27.38
N PHE A 172 -16.06 -5.16 -27.93
CA PHE A 172 -15.84 -3.85 -28.55
C PHE A 172 -15.29 -2.84 -27.54
N CYS A 173 -15.87 -2.75 -26.32
CA CYS A 173 -15.31 -1.88 -25.26
C CYS A 173 -13.87 -2.23 -24.94
N TYR A 174 -13.57 -3.52 -24.81
CA TYR A 174 -12.24 -4.01 -24.48
C TYR A 174 -11.22 -3.59 -25.55
N LEU A 175 -11.51 -3.85 -26.82
CA LEU A 175 -10.64 -3.46 -27.93
C LEU A 175 -10.46 -1.94 -28.03
N PHE A 176 -11.55 -1.18 -27.88
CA PHE A 176 -11.49 0.27 -27.85
C PHE A 176 -10.59 0.79 -26.71
N SER A 177 -10.69 0.17 -25.54
CA SER A 177 -9.91 0.56 -24.35
C SER A 177 -8.42 0.30 -24.54
N ILE A 178 -8.04 -0.78 -25.24
CA ILE A 178 -6.63 -1.03 -25.59
C ILE A 178 -6.10 0.07 -26.50
N VAL A 179 -6.82 0.41 -27.56
CA VAL A 179 -6.38 1.43 -28.54
C VAL A 179 -6.29 2.80 -27.87
N PHE A 180 -7.35 3.23 -27.21
CA PHE A 180 -7.40 4.55 -26.58
C PHE A 180 -6.46 4.64 -25.36
N GLY A 181 -6.40 3.57 -24.55
CA GLY A 181 -5.47 3.47 -23.41
C GLY A 181 -4.00 3.51 -23.85
N SER A 182 -3.68 2.93 -25.01
CA SER A 182 -2.33 3.01 -25.59
C SER A 182 -1.96 4.42 -26.03
N ILE A 183 -2.85 5.11 -26.77
CA ILE A 183 -2.59 6.48 -27.26
C ILE A 183 -2.43 7.42 -26.07
N SER A 184 -3.41 7.40 -25.17
CA SER A 184 -3.44 8.30 -24.02
C SER A 184 -2.37 7.96 -22.97
N GLY A 185 -2.06 6.67 -22.79
CA GLY A 185 -0.99 6.20 -21.95
C GLY A 185 0.38 6.72 -22.41
N ASN A 186 0.70 6.68 -23.71
CA ASN A 186 1.96 7.22 -24.22
C ASN A 186 2.15 8.71 -23.95
N ILE A 187 1.08 9.50 -24.08
CA ILE A 187 1.11 10.93 -23.76
C ILE A 187 1.47 11.12 -22.29
N LEU A 188 0.84 10.32 -21.41
CA LEU A 188 1.09 10.36 -19.99
C LEU A 188 2.51 9.91 -19.63
N THR A 189 3.05 8.83 -20.21
CA THR A 189 4.43 8.39 -19.93
C THR A 189 5.45 9.43 -20.40
N ARG A 190 5.20 10.13 -21.51
CA ARG A 190 6.06 11.25 -21.95
C ARG A 190 6.02 12.42 -20.97
N PHE A 191 4.84 12.76 -20.47
CA PHE A 191 4.70 13.79 -19.43
C PHE A 191 5.48 13.41 -18.17
N LEU A 192 5.34 12.17 -17.69
CA LEU A 192 6.10 11.65 -16.54
C LEU A 192 7.61 11.67 -16.81
N LYS A 193 8.06 11.35 -18.04
CA LYS A 193 9.46 11.45 -18.44
C LYS A 193 10.01 12.87 -18.35
N ILE A 194 9.25 13.86 -18.83
CA ILE A 194 9.65 15.27 -18.80
C ILE A 194 9.78 15.74 -17.35
N GLU A 195 8.82 15.39 -16.50
CA GLU A 195 8.85 15.76 -15.08
C GLU A 195 10.06 15.13 -14.37
N LEU A 196 10.34 13.85 -14.65
CA LEU A 196 11.49 13.14 -14.09
C LEU A 196 12.82 13.81 -14.51
N ILE A 197 12.99 14.15 -15.79
CA ILE A 197 14.20 14.83 -16.29
C ILE A 197 14.35 16.22 -15.67
N ARG A 198 13.23 16.94 -15.47
CA ARG A 198 13.23 18.27 -14.87
C ARG A 198 13.72 18.26 -13.42
N GLU A 199 13.35 17.25 -12.65
CA GLU A 199 13.81 17.10 -11.27
C GLU A 199 15.25 16.55 -11.18
N LEU A 200 15.66 15.67 -12.11
CA LEU A 200 16.97 14.99 -12.05
C LEU A 200 18.13 15.77 -12.67
N GLY A 201 17.88 16.82 -13.45
CA GLY A 201 18.92 17.70 -14.01
C GLY A 201 19.94 17.04 -14.95
N THR A 202 19.79 15.74 -15.24
CA THR A 202 20.73 14.95 -16.05
C THR A 202 20.10 14.56 -17.39
N GLU A 203 20.88 14.66 -18.47
CA GLU A 203 20.54 14.15 -19.81
C GLU A 203 20.62 12.61 -19.86
N THR A 204 20.07 11.90 -18.88
CA THR A 204 20.05 10.44 -18.93
C THR A 204 19.12 9.98 -20.05
N THR A 205 19.63 9.12 -20.93
CA THR A 205 18.89 8.57 -22.08
C THR A 205 17.90 7.49 -21.60
N LEU A 206 16.84 7.90 -20.91
CA LEU A 206 15.77 7.01 -20.45
C LEU A 206 15.21 6.20 -21.63
N ALA A 207 15.24 4.88 -21.48
CA ALA A 207 14.88 3.91 -22.52
C ALA A 207 13.49 4.18 -23.11
N PRO A 208 13.30 4.00 -24.43
CA PRO A 208 12.00 4.19 -25.07
C PRO A 208 10.99 3.12 -24.65
N VAL A 209 9.71 3.49 -24.65
CA VAL A 209 8.61 2.57 -24.37
C VAL A 209 8.61 1.45 -25.43
N THR A 210 8.86 0.21 -24.99
CA THR A 210 9.03 -0.95 -25.86
C THR A 210 7.70 -1.67 -26.09
N VAL A 211 7.58 -2.48 -27.15
CA VAL A 211 6.40 -3.34 -27.45
C VAL A 211 5.94 -4.16 -26.23
N ARG A 212 6.89 -4.54 -25.35
CA ARG A 212 6.60 -5.23 -24.09
C ARG A 212 5.62 -4.47 -23.18
N SER A 213 5.65 -3.13 -23.14
CA SER A 213 4.72 -2.32 -22.34
C SER A 213 3.27 -2.49 -22.80
N TYR A 214 3.05 -2.54 -24.11
CA TYR A 214 1.72 -2.77 -24.69
C TYR A 214 1.20 -4.17 -24.37
N LEU A 215 2.07 -5.18 -24.39
CA LEU A 215 1.72 -6.56 -24.02
C LEU A 215 1.35 -6.68 -22.54
N ILE A 216 2.12 -6.05 -21.64
CA ILE A 216 1.82 -6.04 -20.20
C ILE A 216 0.47 -5.35 -19.95
N MET A 217 0.23 -4.19 -20.55
CA MET A 217 -1.06 -3.48 -20.43
C MET A 217 -2.22 -4.35 -20.91
N ALA A 218 -2.10 -4.97 -22.09
CA ALA A 218 -3.14 -5.85 -22.63
C ALA A 218 -3.40 -7.05 -21.69
N GLY A 219 -2.36 -7.64 -21.12
CA GLY A 219 -2.47 -8.71 -20.13
C GLY A 219 -3.20 -8.26 -18.86
N VAL A 220 -2.78 -7.14 -18.26
CA VAL A 220 -3.42 -6.57 -17.05
C VAL A 220 -4.90 -6.25 -17.32
N LEU A 221 -5.20 -5.63 -18.46
CA LEU A 221 -6.58 -5.30 -18.84
C LEU A 221 -7.41 -6.56 -19.06
N THR A 222 -6.85 -7.61 -19.66
CA THR A 222 -7.52 -8.91 -19.83
C THR A 222 -7.91 -9.50 -18.48
N VAL A 223 -6.96 -9.56 -17.54
CA VAL A 223 -7.21 -10.06 -16.17
C VAL A 223 -8.30 -9.23 -15.49
N LEU A 224 -8.23 -7.91 -15.60
CA LEU A 224 -9.20 -6.99 -15.00
C LEU A 224 -10.62 -7.21 -15.56
N TYR A 225 -10.78 -7.37 -16.88
CA TYR A 225 -12.07 -7.70 -17.50
C TYR A 225 -12.58 -9.09 -17.10
N VAL A 226 -11.71 -10.11 -17.05
CA VAL A 226 -12.09 -11.47 -16.63
C VAL A 226 -12.59 -11.47 -15.19
N VAL A 227 -11.85 -10.86 -14.27
CA VAL A 227 -12.26 -10.72 -12.86
C VAL A 227 -13.57 -9.95 -12.76
N SER A 228 -13.72 -8.87 -13.53
CA SER A 228 -14.97 -8.08 -13.56
C SER A 228 -16.17 -8.89 -14.05
N LEU A 229 -16.00 -9.68 -15.11
CA LEU A 229 -17.03 -10.55 -15.66
C LEU A 229 -17.39 -11.70 -14.71
N MET A 230 -16.40 -12.29 -14.04
CA MET A 230 -16.62 -13.33 -13.03
C MET A 230 -17.43 -12.79 -11.85
N ALA A 231 -16.98 -11.67 -11.26
CA ALA A 231 -17.69 -11.00 -10.18
C ALA A 231 -19.13 -10.65 -10.60
N THR A 232 -19.31 -10.17 -11.83
CA THR A 232 -20.65 -9.81 -12.29
C THR A 232 -21.52 -11.02 -12.58
N ARG A 233 -20.97 -12.13 -13.09
CA ARG A 233 -21.71 -13.39 -13.28
C ARG A 233 -22.27 -13.93 -11.96
N ASP A 234 -21.46 -13.91 -10.91
CA ASP A 234 -21.87 -14.43 -9.60
C ASP A 234 -22.96 -13.56 -8.99
N ILE A 235 -22.78 -12.23 -9.06
CA ILE A 235 -23.80 -11.25 -8.67
C ILE A 235 -25.08 -11.46 -9.48
N MET A 236 -24.98 -11.64 -10.80
CA MET A 236 -26.13 -11.83 -11.69
C MET A 236 -26.88 -13.14 -11.46
N ARG A 237 -26.18 -14.21 -11.07
CA ARG A 237 -26.80 -15.48 -10.68
C ARG A 237 -27.61 -15.35 -9.38
N GLU A 238 -27.13 -14.54 -8.45
CA GLU A 238 -27.84 -14.25 -7.20
C GLU A 238 -29.08 -13.37 -7.44
N PHE A 239 -28.99 -12.43 -8.39
CA PHE A 239 -30.11 -11.60 -8.86
C PHE A 239 -30.95 -12.34 -9.93
N ASN A 240 -31.85 -13.23 -9.50
CA ASN A 240 -32.85 -13.86 -10.39
C ASN A 240 -33.44 -12.85 -11.41
N LEU A 241 -33.12 -13.06 -12.70
CA LEU A 241 -33.39 -12.19 -13.87
C LEU A 241 -34.81 -11.60 -13.94
N ILE A 242 -35.82 -12.30 -13.41
CA ILE A 242 -37.24 -11.90 -13.46
C ILE A 242 -37.65 -11.12 -12.20
N ARG A 243 -37.02 -11.39 -11.05
CA ARG A 243 -37.31 -10.68 -9.77
C ARG A 243 -36.61 -9.33 -9.68
N ALA A 244 -35.51 -9.13 -10.40
CA ALA A 244 -34.77 -7.86 -10.42
C ALA A 244 -35.58 -6.70 -11.04
N ALA A 245 -36.35 -6.96 -12.09
CA ALA A 245 -37.27 -5.99 -12.68
C ALA A 245 -38.46 -5.67 -11.75
N ALA A 246 -38.99 -6.67 -11.05
CA ALA A 246 -40.12 -6.52 -10.13
C ALA A 246 -39.75 -5.87 -8.77
N ARG A 247 -38.47 -5.81 -8.40
CA ARG A 247 -38.00 -5.33 -7.08
C ARG A 247 -37.54 -3.87 -7.03
N ARG A 248 -37.79 -3.04 -8.04
CA ARG A 248 -37.36 -1.62 -8.05
C ARG A 248 -37.75 -0.83 -6.77
N ILE A 249 -38.78 -1.27 -6.03
CA ILE A 249 -39.40 -0.53 -4.92
C ILE A 249 -39.26 -1.22 -3.54
N GLN A 250 -38.66 -2.41 -3.43
CA GLN A 250 -38.64 -3.13 -2.15
C GLN A 250 -37.53 -2.65 -1.20
N LYS A 251 -37.89 -2.31 0.04
CA LYS A 251 -36.97 -1.91 1.12
C LYS A 251 -35.84 -2.93 1.32
N GLU A 252 -34.60 -2.45 1.38
CA GLU A 252 -33.45 -3.31 1.66
C GLU A 252 -33.51 -3.88 3.09
N LYS A 253 -33.14 -5.17 3.23
CA LYS A 253 -33.18 -5.85 4.54
C LYS A 253 -32.15 -5.23 5.50
N GLU A 254 -32.62 -4.75 6.64
CA GLU A 254 -31.79 -4.30 7.76
C GLU A 254 -31.05 -5.51 8.40
N PRO A 255 -29.85 -5.31 9.00
CA PRO A 255 -29.13 -6.38 9.70
C PRO A 255 -29.95 -6.89 10.90
N GLY A 256 -29.67 -8.11 11.38
CA GLY A 256 -30.49 -8.85 12.35
C GLY A 256 -30.66 -8.22 13.74
N LYS A 257 -31.12 -8.99 14.75
CA LYS A 257 -31.40 -8.45 16.10
C LYS A 257 -30.13 -7.94 16.81
N HIS A 258 -29.00 -8.63 16.68
CA HIS A 258 -27.76 -8.34 17.41
C HIS A 258 -26.87 -7.29 16.70
N VAL A 259 -27.33 -6.03 16.66
CA VAL A 259 -26.59 -4.94 15.96
C VAL A 259 -25.51 -4.29 16.85
N LYS A 260 -25.66 -4.35 18.17
CA LYS A 260 -24.72 -3.71 19.12
C LYS A 260 -23.35 -4.40 19.13
N LEU A 261 -23.33 -5.74 19.21
CA LEU A 261 -22.10 -6.55 19.26
C LEU A 261 -21.14 -6.26 18.09
N PRO A 262 -21.55 -6.35 16.81
CA PRO A 262 -20.65 -6.07 15.69
C PRO A 262 -20.24 -4.59 15.60
N ALA A 263 -21.06 -3.66 16.11
CA ALA A 263 -20.69 -2.25 16.16
C ALA A 263 -19.57 -1.99 17.19
N VAL A 264 -19.67 -2.59 18.39
CA VAL A 264 -18.61 -2.51 19.42
C VAL A 264 -17.34 -3.21 18.95
N PHE A 265 -17.48 -4.38 18.31
CA PHE A 265 -16.35 -5.08 17.71
C PHE A 265 -15.67 -4.24 16.62
N GLY A 266 -16.42 -3.49 15.82
CA GLY A 266 -15.88 -2.55 14.84
C GLY A 266 -15.03 -1.44 15.49
N VAL A 267 -15.49 -0.86 16.60
CA VAL A 267 -14.72 0.14 17.37
C VAL A 267 -13.44 -0.48 17.96
N PHE A 268 -13.54 -1.69 18.51
CA PHE A 268 -12.38 -2.43 19.01
C PHE A 268 -11.33 -2.66 17.91
N LEU A 269 -11.73 -3.05 16.70
CA LEU A 269 -10.81 -3.23 15.57
C LEU A 269 -10.13 -1.93 15.14
N ILE A 270 -10.85 -0.80 15.16
CA ILE A 270 -10.25 0.52 14.86
C ILE A 270 -9.20 0.86 15.91
N LEU A 271 -9.54 0.75 17.20
CA LEU A 271 -8.60 1.05 18.29
C LEU A 271 -7.39 0.12 18.30
N LEU A 272 -7.62 -1.19 18.09
CA LEU A 272 -6.54 -2.17 17.99
C LEU A 272 -5.62 -1.83 16.81
N SER A 273 -6.19 -1.53 15.63
CA SER A 273 -5.40 -1.10 14.47
C SER A 273 -4.55 0.13 14.79
N MET A 274 -5.12 1.14 15.45
CA MET A 274 -4.39 2.36 15.85
C MET A 274 -3.23 2.08 16.80
N ILE A 275 -3.45 1.26 17.83
CA ILE A 275 -2.41 0.93 18.83
C ILE A 275 -1.27 0.15 18.18
N LEU A 276 -1.59 -0.84 17.33
CA LEU A 276 -0.58 -1.63 16.63
C LEU A 276 0.17 -0.80 15.57
N TYR A 277 -0.51 0.18 14.96
CA TYR A 277 0.09 1.06 13.97
C TYR A 277 1.05 2.08 14.59
N ALA A 278 0.89 2.42 15.87
CA ALA A 278 1.81 3.30 16.58
C ALA A 278 3.15 2.62 16.96
N GLN A 279 3.25 1.29 16.83
CA GLN A 279 4.47 0.56 17.13
C GLN A 279 5.47 0.62 15.98
N LEU A 280 6.75 0.86 16.29
CA LEU A 280 7.83 0.97 15.30
C LEU A 280 7.94 -0.28 14.41
N THR A 281 7.71 -1.48 14.95
CA THR A 281 7.76 -2.74 14.17
C THR A 281 6.60 -2.93 13.17
N ARG A 282 5.51 -2.16 13.26
CA ARG A 282 4.29 -2.42 12.46
C ARG A 282 3.67 -1.19 11.83
N HIS A 283 4.21 0.00 12.07
CA HIS A 283 3.76 1.24 11.46
C HIS A 283 3.89 1.20 9.93
N GLU A 284 3.06 2.00 9.26
CA GLU A 284 2.95 2.05 7.79
C GLU A 284 2.56 0.72 7.11
N SER A 285 2.19 -0.32 7.88
CA SER A 285 1.69 -1.56 7.30
C SER A 285 0.30 -1.38 6.69
N PHE A 286 0.18 -1.74 5.41
CA PHE A 286 -1.10 -1.68 4.69
C PHE A 286 -2.17 -2.60 5.31
N LEU A 287 -1.75 -3.70 5.95
CA LEU A 287 -2.65 -4.67 6.58
C LEU A 287 -3.38 -4.07 7.78
N LEU A 288 -2.71 -3.25 8.60
CA LEU A 288 -3.36 -2.56 9.71
C LEU A 288 -4.37 -1.52 9.21
N LEU A 289 -4.08 -0.86 8.09
CA LEU A 289 -5.03 0.05 7.44
C LEU A 289 -6.28 -0.72 6.94
N LEU A 290 -6.11 -1.90 6.34
CA LEU A 290 -7.22 -2.79 5.97
C LEU A 290 -8.05 -3.24 7.18
N LEU A 291 -7.38 -3.56 8.30
CA LEU A 291 -8.06 -3.91 9.56
C LEU A 291 -8.90 -2.72 10.08
N CYS A 292 -8.36 -1.50 10.01
CA CYS A 292 -9.11 -0.29 10.33
C CYS A 292 -10.32 -0.12 9.41
N PHE A 293 -10.16 -0.30 8.10
CA PHE A 293 -11.26 -0.20 7.13
C PHE A 293 -12.36 -1.26 7.36
N ALA A 294 -11.99 -2.48 7.77
CA ALA A 294 -12.95 -3.49 8.19
C ALA A 294 -13.73 -3.03 9.44
N GLY A 295 -13.05 -2.45 10.43
CA GLY A 295 -13.67 -1.84 11.61
C GLY A 295 -14.62 -0.70 11.27
N VAL A 296 -14.20 0.21 10.39
CA VAL A 296 -15.02 1.34 9.89
C VAL A 296 -16.25 0.84 9.14
N PHE A 297 -16.12 -0.19 8.29
CA PHE A 297 -17.26 -0.81 7.61
C PHE A 297 -18.29 -1.35 8.60
N LEU A 298 -17.84 -2.08 9.62
CA LEU A 298 -18.72 -2.62 10.66
C LEU A 298 -19.41 -1.48 11.43
N MET A 299 -18.66 -0.42 11.78
CA MET A 299 -19.19 0.74 12.47
C MET A 299 -20.25 1.48 11.63
N ILE A 300 -19.98 1.76 10.35
CA ILE A 300 -20.94 2.42 9.45
C ILE A 300 -22.20 1.55 9.28
N ARG A 301 -22.01 0.25 9.01
CA ARG A 301 -23.11 -0.67 8.70
C ARG A 301 -24.01 -0.95 9.91
N PHE A 302 -23.41 -1.38 11.01
CA PHE A 302 -24.14 -1.81 12.21
C PHE A 302 -24.39 -0.62 13.15
N GLY A 303 -23.40 0.23 13.40
CA GLY A 303 -23.58 1.46 14.19
C GLY A 303 -24.62 2.40 13.56
N GLY A 304 -24.59 2.58 12.24
CA GLY A 304 -25.62 3.34 11.52
C GLY A 304 -27.02 2.74 11.70
N THR A 305 -27.16 1.41 11.63
CA THR A 305 -28.44 0.74 11.88
C THR A 305 -28.90 0.92 13.33
N TRP A 306 -28.00 0.82 14.30
CA TRP A 306 -28.30 1.01 15.71
C TRP A 306 -28.80 2.44 16.00
N TYR A 307 -28.14 3.45 15.42
CA TYR A 307 -28.59 4.84 15.47
C TYR A 307 -29.99 5.02 14.87
N LEU A 308 -30.24 4.47 13.67
CA LEU A 308 -31.53 4.55 13.01
C LEU A 308 -32.66 3.87 13.81
N ARG A 309 -32.38 2.77 14.53
CA ARG A 309 -33.36 2.13 15.42
C ARG A 309 -33.69 3.00 16.64
N LYS A 310 -32.68 3.64 17.24
CA LYS A 310 -32.87 4.57 18.36
C LYS A 310 -33.66 5.82 17.94
N GLU A 311 -33.46 6.28 16.71
CA GLU A 311 -34.22 7.40 16.15
C GLU A 311 -35.69 7.02 15.90
N LYS A 312 -35.95 5.82 15.37
CA LYS A 312 -37.32 5.29 15.19
C LYS A 312 -38.10 5.16 16.50
N SER A 313 -37.43 4.83 17.61
CA SER A 313 -38.09 4.71 18.92
C SER A 313 -38.35 6.04 19.62
N GLY A 314 -37.88 7.16 19.07
CA GLY A 314 -38.03 8.48 19.69
C GLY A 314 -39.16 9.33 19.08
N ASN A 315 -39.69 10.27 19.86
CA ASN A 315 -40.76 11.19 19.46
C ASN A 315 -40.42 12.08 18.25
N ARG A 316 -39.14 12.17 17.86
CA ARG A 316 -38.65 12.98 16.73
C ARG A 316 -38.61 12.23 15.40
N TYR A 317 -39.03 10.97 15.34
CA TYR A 317 -38.99 10.15 14.11
C TYR A 317 -39.76 10.79 12.95
N LEU A 318 -41.01 11.19 13.18
CA LEU A 318 -41.87 11.78 12.14
C LEU A 318 -41.27 13.08 11.57
N ALA A 319 -40.71 13.93 12.43
CA ALA A 319 -40.08 15.19 12.02
C ALA A 319 -38.85 14.97 11.12
N LYS A 320 -38.11 13.88 11.32
CA LYS A 320 -36.87 13.57 10.57
C LYS A 320 -37.07 12.57 9.43
N LEU A 321 -38.24 11.94 9.35
CA LEU A 321 -38.54 10.86 8.40
C LEU A 321 -38.22 11.25 6.96
N MET A 322 -38.63 12.45 6.54
CA MET A 322 -38.42 12.91 5.17
C MET A 322 -36.94 13.09 4.81
N ARG A 323 -36.14 13.56 5.76
CA ARG A 323 -34.70 13.81 5.60
C ARG A 323 -33.88 12.52 5.63
N HIS A 324 -34.28 11.54 6.44
CA HIS A 324 -33.57 10.27 6.60
C HIS A 324 -34.23 9.09 5.86
N ASN A 325 -35.29 9.32 5.07
CA ASN A 325 -36.01 8.26 4.37
C ASN A 325 -35.09 7.37 3.54
N HIS A 326 -34.14 8.00 2.84
CA HIS A 326 -33.18 7.29 2.01
C HIS A 326 -32.30 6.33 2.84
N LEU A 327 -31.84 6.75 4.03
CA LEU A 327 -31.08 5.91 4.96
C LEU A 327 -31.89 4.71 5.46
N TYR A 328 -33.19 4.92 5.72
CA TYR A 328 -34.08 3.83 6.17
C TYR A 328 -34.35 2.81 5.06
N HIS A 329 -34.51 3.25 3.81
CA HIS A 329 -34.91 2.36 2.72
C HIS A 329 -33.72 1.64 2.05
N ARG A 330 -32.56 2.30 1.98
CA ARG A 330 -31.35 1.81 1.29
C ARG A 330 -30.13 1.71 2.20
N SER A 331 -30.31 1.26 3.44
CA SER A 331 -29.20 1.24 4.42
C SER A 331 -28.00 0.43 3.96
N LYS A 332 -28.18 -0.69 3.23
CA LYS A 332 -27.07 -1.56 2.81
C LYS A 332 -26.27 -0.87 1.72
N THR A 333 -26.95 -0.41 0.67
CA THR A 333 -26.29 0.29 -0.45
C THR A 333 -25.59 1.56 0.04
N ILE A 334 -26.24 2.38 0.88
CA ILE A 334 -25.62 3.59 1.42
C ILE A 334 -24.40 3.27 2.30
N SER A 335 -24.48 2.26 3.16
CA SER A 335 -23.32 1.87 4.00
C SER A 335 -22.11 1.49 3.16
N TRP A 336 -22.32 0.75 2.06
CA TRP A 336 -21.24 0.41 1.13
C TRP A 336 -20.62 1.64 0.49
N TYR A 337 -21.44 2.57 -0.03
CA TYR A 337 -20.93 3.83 -0.61
C TYR A 337 -20.17 4.66 0.41
N LEU A 338 -20.71 4.83 1.61
CA LEU A 338 -20.05 5.57 2.69
C LEU A 338 -18.69 4.95 3.04
N THR A 339 -18.64 3.63 3.13
CA THR A 339 -17.39 2.91 3.44
C THR A 339 -16.36 3.10 2.33
N VAL A 340 -16.73 2.84 1.07
CA VAL A 340 -15.81 2.97 -0.07
C VAL A 340 -15.30 4.40 -0.21
N LEU A 341 -16.16 5.41 -0.05
CA LEU A 341 -15.73 6.81 -0.05
C LEU A 341 -14.81 7.13 1.13
N THR A 342 -15.07 6.57 2.32
CA THR A 342 -14.19 6.77 3.49
C THR A 342 -12.81 6.16 3.22
N ILE A 343 -12.75 4.95 2.66
CA ILE A 343 -11.50 4.28 2.27
C ILE A 343 -10.73 5.14 1.28
N LEU A 344 -11.37 5.57 0.18
CA LEU A 344 -10.74 6.39 -0.86
C LEU A 344 -10.21 7.71 -0.30
N ASN A 345 -11.02 8.40 0.51
CA ASN A 345 -10.62 9.67 1.12
C ASN A 345 -9.50 9.48 2.16
N THR A 346 -9.52 8.40 2.94
CA THR A 346 -8.44 8.11 3.90
C THR A 346 -7.15 7.78 3.17
N CYS A 347 -7.18 6.93 2.14
CA CYS A 347 -5.99 6.64 1.34
C CYS A 347 -5.43 7.90 0.66
N GLY A 348 -6.31 8.74 0.09
CA GLY A 348 -5.92 9.99 -0.57
C GLY A 348 -5.28 10.99 0.39
N ILE A 349 -6.00 11.38 1.46
CA ILE A 349 -5.61 12.46 2.37
C ILE A 349 -4.50 12.04 3.34
N PHE A 350 -4.46 10.77 3.74
CA PHE A 350 -3.45 10.26 4.66
C PHE A 350 -2.35 9.51 3.91
N TYR A 351 -2.61 8.28 3.46
CA TYR A 351 -1.54 7.36 3.04
C TYR A 351 -0.66 7.91 1.91
N PHE A 352 -1.25 8.40 0.82
CA PHE A 352 -0.49 8.92 -0.32
C PHE A 352 0.00 10.35 -0.11
N SER A 353 -0.83 11.24 0.47
CA SER A 353 -0.39 12.60 0.78
C SER A 353 0.75 12.63 1.80
N PHE A 354 0.76 11.73 2.79
CA PHE A 354 1.85 11.65 3.76
C PHE A 354 3.19 11.37 3.05
N GLN A 355 3.22 10.45 2.10
CA GLN A 355 4.43 10.11 1.34
C GLN A 355 4.89 11.24 0.39
N ILE A 356 3.96 12.04 -0.15
CA ILE A 356 4.31 13.23 -0.94
C ILE A 356 4.94 14.28 -0.03
N VAL A 357 4.27 14.59 1.08
CA VAL A 357 4.70 15.63 2.02
C VAL A 357 6.00 15.21 2.71
N SER A 358 6.21 13.92 3.00
CA SER A 358 7.45 13.40 3.62
C SER A 358 8.67 13.61 2.72
N VAL A 359 8.53 13.50 1.41
CA VAL A 359 9.60 13.81 0.45
C VAL A 359 9.81 15.33 0.33
N ASP A 360 8.74 16.13 0.43
CA ASP A 360 8.85 17.60 0.37
C ASP A 360 9.48 18.24 1.62
N ILE A 361 9.47 17.54 2.76
CA ILE A 361 10.17 17.94 3.99
C ILE A 361 11.51 17.24 4.19
N ALA A 362 11.90 16.36 3.26
CA ALA A 362 13.16 15.64 3.34
C ALA A 362 14.32 16.64 3.39
N GLU A 363 15.39 16.30 4.10
CA GLU A 363 16.60 17.11 4.09
C GLU A 363 17.22 17.09 2.69
N GLU A 364 18.00 18.12 2.37
CA GLU A 364 18.69 18.17 1.09
C GLU A 364 19.59 16.94 0.95
N SER A 365 19.52 16.27 -0.20
CA SER A 365 20.20 14.99 -0.37
C SER A 365 21.72 15.09 -0.14
N GLU A 366 22.31 16.26 -0.40
CA GLU A 366 23.74 16.52 -0.22
C GLU A 366 24.15 16.67 1.25
N SER A 367 23.25 17.14 2.14
CA SER A 367 23.54 17.26 3.57
C SER A 367 23.50 15.91 4.28
N LEU A 368 22.71 14.97 3.76
CA LEU A 368 22.63 13.61 4.28
C LEU A 368 23.87 12.76 3.95
N PHE A 369 24.77 13.21 3.08
CA PHE A 369 26.02 12.54 2.75
C PHE A 369 27.20 13.51 2.95
N PRO A 370 27.69 13.65 4.20
CA PRO A 370 28.69 14.66 4.54
C PRO A 370 30.08 14.38 3.94
N TYR A 371 30.45 13.10 3.83
CA TYR A 371 31.77 12.66 3.34
C TYR A 371 31.70 12.21 1.88
N GLU A 372 32.80 12.36 1.14
CA GLU A 372 32.88 11.98 -0.28
C GLU A 372 32.96 10.47 -0.45
N TYR A 373 33.77 9.80 0.38
CA TYR A 373 33.78 8.35 0.51
C TYR A 373 33.74 7.94 1.98
N VAL A 374 33.02 6.86 2.25
CA VAL A 374 33.01 6.17 3.55
C VAL A 374 33.48 4.76 3.30
N CYS A 375 34.60 4.39 3.91
CA CYS A 375 35.21 3.08 3.78
C CYS A 375 35.18 2.33 5.12
N ILE A 376 34.87 1.05 5.04
CA ILE A 376 34.93 0.11 6.16
C ILE A 376 36.13 -0.79 5.88
N ALA A 377 37.14 -0.71 6.75
CA ALA A 377 38.47 -1.23 6.50
C ALA A 377 38.98 -2.14 7.62
N ASP A 378 39.89 -3.03 7.25
CA ASP A 378 40.61 -3.92 8.16
C ASP A 378 41.90 -3.23 8.67
N GLU A 379 42.53 -3.76 9.72
CA GLU A 379 43.77 -3.16 10.28
C GLU A 379 44.91 -3.11 9.24
N GLU A 380 44.93 -4.06 8.31
CA GLU A 380 45.94 -4.21 7.26
C GLU A 380 45.87 -3.11 6.18
N ASP A 381 44.73 -2.41 6.06
CA ASP A 381 44.50 -1.42 5.00
C ASP A 381 45.10 -0.03 5.29
N THR A 382 45.72 0.14 6.46
CA THR A 382 46.37 1.39 6.86
C THR A 382 47.38 1.86 5.81
N GLU A 383 48.16 0.96 5.21
CA GLU A 383 49.11 1.27 4.14
C GLU A 383 48.43 1.76 2.85
N PHE A 384 47.23 1.24 2.55
CA PHE A 384 46.44 1.63 1.38
C PHE A 384 45.95 3.08 1.51
N PHE A 385 45.38 3.45 2.66
CA PHE A 385 44.93 4.83 2.89
C PHE A 385 46.09 5.82 3.04
N ASP A 386 47.21 5.43 3.65
CA ASP A 386 48.42 6.27 3.70
C ASP A 386 49.01 6.55 2.31
N ARG A 387 48.86 5.60 1.36
CA ARG A 387 49.23 5.81 -0.05
C ARG A 387 48.27 6.80 -0.71
N LEU A 388 46.96 6.64 -0.48
CA LEU A 388 45.94 7.54 -1.03
C LEU A 388 46.13 8.99 -0.57
N GLU A 389 46.42 9.21 0.71
CA GLU A 389 46.72 10.55 1.26
C GLU A 389 47.92 11.20 0.56
N ARG A 390 48.98 10.43 0.29
CA ARG A 390 50.21 10.93 -0.34
C ARG A 390 50.06 11.20 -1.83
N GLU A 391 49.35 10.34 -2.55
CA GLU A 391 49.25 10.40 -4.01
C GLU A 391 48.14 11.35 -4.49
N TYR A 392 47.05 11.45 -3.73
CA TYR A 392 45.86 12.21 -4.10
C TYR A 392 45.59 13.44 -3.21
N GLU A 393 46.45 13.72 -2.21
CA GLU A 393 46.33 14.85 -1.28
C GLU A 393 44.95 14.92 -0.59
N VAL A 394 44.37 13.76 -0.29
CA VAL A 394 43.04 13.63 0.32
C VAL A 394 43.14 13.68 1.84
N GLU A 395 42.26 14.44 2.49
CA GLU A 395 42.09 14.39 3.95
C GLU A 395 41.25 13.16 4.34
N THR A 396 41.85 12.26 5.13
CA THR A 396 41.15 11.10 5.71
C THR A 396 41.06 11.21 7.23
N ILE A 397 39.90 10.83 7.77
CA ILE A 397 39.63 10.76 9.21
C ILE A 397 39.35 9.30 9.54
N ARG A 398 40.08 8.74 10.51
CA ARG A 398 40.01 7.32 10.86
C ARG A 398 39.48 7.17 12.29
N PHE A 399 38.48 6.33 12.46
CA PHE A 399 37.93 5.98 13.77
C PHE A 399 37.96 4.47 13.99
N PRO A 400 38.24 4.00 15.22
CA PRO A 400 38.09 2.59 15.54
C PRO A 400 36.59 2.23 15.50
N MET A 401 36.29 1.06 14.96
CA MET A 401 34.94 0.51 14.94
C MET A 401 34.94 -0.99 15.25
N VAL A 402 33.77 -1.51 15.62
CA VAL A 402 33.52 -2.95 15.71
C VAL A 402 32.29 -3.29 14.88
N ARG A 403 32.30 -4.43 14.18
CA ARG A 403 31.10 -4.88 13.46
C ARG A 403 30.05 -5.36 14.45
N VAL A 404 28.80 -4.94 14.28
CA VAL A 404 27.67 -5.38 15.12
C VAL A 404 26.63 -6.02 14.22
N SER A 405 26.21 -7.24 14.56
CA SER A 405 25.25 -8.03 13.80
C SER A 405 23.95 -8.20 14.57
N ASN A 406 22.80 -7.98 13.93
CA ASN A 406 21.48 -8.20 14.53
C ASN A 406 20.78 -9.43 13.94
N ALA A 407 19.90 -10.05 14.73
CA ALA A 407 19.31 -11.35 14.42
C ALA A 407 18.40 -11.34 13.18
N ASP A 408 17.68 -10.26 12.90
CA ASP A 408 16.82 -10.15 11.71
C ASP A 408 16.75 -8.70 11.22
N ARG A 409 17.07 -8.48 9.93
CA ARG A 409 16.94 -7.18 9.27
C ARG A 409 15.64 -7.01 8.49
N THR A 410 14.81 -8.05 8.39
CA THR A 410 13.68 -8.07 7.46
C THR A 410 12.32 -7.87 8.15
N GLU A 411 11.46 -7.01 7.58
CA GLU A 411 10.07 -6.84 8.06
C GLU A 411 9.22 -8.10 7.83
N LYS A 412 9.57 -8.94 6.85
CA LYS A 412 8.84 -10.17 6.53
C LYS A 412 9.51 -11.35 7.21
N PRO A 413 8.77 -12.24 7.89
CA PRO A 413 9.35 -13.45 8.44
C PRO A 413 9.85 -14.35 7.30
N GLU A 414 11.17 -14.41 7.11
CA GLU A 414 11.82 -15.34 6.19
C GLU A 414 11.85 -16.76 6.79
N PRO A 415 11.85 -17.81 5.94
CA PRO A 415 11.94 -19.19 6.40
C PRO A 415 13.22 -19.42 7.22
N ARG A 416 13.10 -20.26 8.27
CA ARG A 416 14.09 -20.48 9.35
C ARG A 416 15.55 -20.75 8.92
N GLN A 417 15.82 -21.13 7.68
CA GLN A 417 17.14 -21.65 7.29
C GLN A 417 18.13 -20.61 6.76
N ARG A 418 17.70 -19.40 6.39
CA ARG A 418 18.59 -18.29 5.96
C ARG A 418 17.89 -16.95 6.14
N ARG A 419 17.73 -16.49 7.39
CA ARG A 419 17.34 -15.09 7.63
C ARG A 419 18.55 -14.21 7.41
N ALA A 420 18.37 -13.12 6.68
CA ALA A 420 19.44 -12.16 6.51
C ALA A 420 19.67 -11.41 7.85
N GLN A 421 20.85 -11.60 8.44
CA GLN A 421 21.30 -10.81 9.58
C GLN A 421 21.62 -9.40 9.13
N GLY A 422 21.31 -8.40 9.95
CA GLY A 422 21.74 -7.05 9.67
C GLY A 422 23.19 -6.84 10.12
N GLN A 423 23.86 -5.91 9.45
CA GLN A 423 25.25 -5.51 9.69
C GLN A 423 25.24 -4.02 9.99
N GLN A 424 25.75 -3.66 11.17
CA GLN A 424 25.76 -2.33 11.76
C GLN A 424 27.18 -1.97 12.21
N ILE A 425 27.42 -0.71 12.53
CA ILE A 425 28.73 -0.18 12.93
C ILE A 425 28.69 0.16 14.42
N GLY A 426 29.54 -0.48 15.22
CA GLY A 426 29.77 -0.16 16.61
C GLY A 426 30.87 0.88 16.77
N ILE A 427 30.63 1.96 17.52
CA ILE A 427 31.63 2.99 17.85
C ILE A 427 31.59 3.34 19.33
N SER A 428 32.64 4.02 19.81
CA SER A 428 32.70 4.58 21.17
C SER A 428 31.89 5.87 21.32
N GLU A 429 31.47 6.19 22.54
CA GLU A 429 30.79 7.45 22.89
C GLU A 429 31.64 8.69 22.51
N THR A 430 32.95 8.63 22.75
CA THR A 430 33.90 9.67 22.29
C THR A 430 33.87 9.87 20.78
N THR A 431 33.86 8.78 20.01
CA THR A 431 33.79 8.83 18.54
C THR A 431 32.48 9.43 18.07
N TYR A 432 31.36 9.06 18.70
CA TYR A 432 30.04 9.62 18.40
C TYR A 432 30.00 11.15 18.57
N HIS A 433 30.51 11.67 19.69
CA HIS A 433 30.54 13.12 19.92
C HIS A 433 31.49 13.85 18.96
N GLN A 434 32.59 13.22 18.55
CA GLN A 434 33.49 13.77 17.54
C GLN A 434 32.81 13.86 16.18
N LEU A 435 32.12 12.80 15.73
CA LEU A 435 31.34 12.80 14.50
C LEU A 435 30.24 13.89 14.50
N LYS A 436 29.49 14.02 15.61
CA LYS A 436 28.50 15.09 15.77
C LYS A 436 29.11 16.48 15.64
N LYS A 437 30.26 16.71 16.26
CA LYS A 437 30.97 17.99 16.22
C LYS A 437 31.55 18.33 14.84
N LEU A 438 31.93 17.32 14.05
CA LEU A 438 32.36 17.50 12.66
C LEU A 438 31.21 17.99 11.76
N LEU A 439 29.98 17.56 12.04
CA LEU A 439 28.79 17.96 11.28
C LEU A 439 28.21 19.28 11.75
N ASP A 440 28.15 19.47 13.06
CA ASP A 440 27.65 20.68 13.71
C ASP A 440 28.69 21.23 14.70
N PRO A 441 29.44 22.28 14.31
CA PRO A 441 30.43 22.91 15.19
C PRO A 441 29.84 23.49 16.49
N GLU A 442 28.53 23.78 16.53
CA GLU A 442 27.83 24.31 17.71
C GLU A 442 27.35 23.21 18.66
N TYR A 443 27.53 21.94 18.30
CA TYR A 443 27.08 20.80 19.10
C TYR A 443 27.73 20.77 20.50
N GLN A 444 26.89 20.55 21.51
CA GLN A 444 27.30 20.33 22.90
C GLN A 444 27.09 18.86 23.26
N ALA A 445 28.13 18.25 23.83
CA ALA A 445 28.08 16.85 24.27
C ALA A 445 26.96 16.67 25.31
N SER A 446 26.09 15.71 25.03
CA SER A 446 24.97 15.30 25.88
C SER A 446 25.27 13.92 26.47
N ASP A 447 25.05 13.75 27.77
CA ASP A 447 25.18 12.45 28.42
C ASP A 447 24.16 11.45 27.85
N LEU A 448 24.66 10.34 27.30
CA LEU A 448 23.87 9.28 26.66
C LEU A 448 23.34 8.23 27.65
N GLN A 449 23.73 8.31 28.94
CA GLN A 449 23.32 7.39 30.01
C GLN A 449 23.69 5.92 29.73
N LEU A 450 24.84 5.71 29.10
CA LEU A 450 25.41 4.40 28.82
C LEU A 450 26.02 3.79 30.08
N ASP A 451 26.02 2.46 30.17
CA ASP A 451 26.62 1.71 31.25
C ASP A 451 27.99 1.14 30.84
N PRO A 452 28.89 0.89 31.80
CA PRO A 452 30.21 0.34 31.52
C PRO A 452 30.17 -1.15 31.11
N GLU A 453 29.10 -1.87 31.43
CA GLU A 453 28.92 -3.30 31.11
C GLU A 453 28.36 -3.52 29.69
N GLY A 454 27.92 -2.44 29.02
CA GLY A 454 27.39 -2.46 27.66
C GLY A 454 25.94 -2.97 27.53
N GLU A 455 25.21 -3.14 28.63
CA GLU A 455 23.79 -3.51 28.60
C GLU A 455 22.93 -2.43 27.95
N ARG A 456 23.34 -1.16 28.05
CA ARG A 456 22.68 0.02 27.48
C ARG A 456 23.45 0.57 26.30
N ILE A 457 22.72 0.79 25.22
CA ILE A 457 23.26 1.30 23.97
C ILE A 457 22.48 2.53 23.49
N TYR A 458 23.15 3.36 22.69
CA TYR A 458 22.52 4.44 21.95
C TYR A 458 22.58 4.15 20.46
N ILE A 459 21.48 4.36 19.74
CA ILE A 459 21.38 4.00 18.32
C ILE A 459 21.14 5.24 17.48
N VAL A 460 21.95 5.37 16.42
CA VAL A 460 21.75 6.35 15.37
C VAL A 460 21.36 5.63 14.09
N HIS A 461 20.09 5.77 13.73
CA HIS A 461 19.55 5.21 12.49
C HIS A 461 19.96 6.09 11.31
N GLN A 462 20.83 5.56 10.45
CA GLN A 462 21.35 6.22 9.24
C GLN A 462 20.29 6.18 8.13
N GLN A 463 19.24 6.98 8.28
CA GLN A 463 18.09 6.99 7.38
C GLN A 463 17.57 8.40 7.13
N ASP A 464 17.09 8.63 5.91
CA ASP A 464 16.35 9.84 5.57
C ASP A 464 15.00 9.86 6.30
N ARG A 465 14.57 11.04 6.76
CA ARG A 465 13.28 11.26 7.42
C ARG A 465 12.11 10.94 6.49
N SER A 466 12.28 11.04 5.17
CA SER A 466 11.22 10.75 4.20
C SER A 466 10.83 9.27 4.18
N ILE A 467 11.72 8.39 4.63
CA ILE A 467 11.53 6.94 4.60
C ILE A 467 10.85 6.46 5.89
N LYS A 468 10.15 5.33 5.78
CA LYS A 468 9.57 4.62 6.92
C LYS A 468 10.70 4.27 7.90
N ALA A 469 10.54 4.66 9.17
CA ALA A 469 11.48 4.31 10.23
C ALA A 469 11.53 2.78 10.40
N GLN A 470 12.68 2.26 10.81
CA GLN A 470 12.88 0.82 10.94
C GLN A 470 13.52 0.53 12.30
N PRO A 471 13.06 -0.49 13.04
CA PRO A 471 13.80 -0.97 14.18
C PRO A 471 15.12 -1.60 13.73
N ILE A 472 16.11 -1.58 14.62
CA ILE A 472 17.39 -2.26 14.36
C ILE A 472 17.21 -3.78 14.27
N ASP A 473 16.30 -4.37 15.06
CA ASP A 473 15.95 -5.79 15.07
C ASP A 473 14.44 -5.97 14.95
N TRP A 474 14.01 -6.73 13.93
CA TRP A 474 12.60 -7.01 13.67
C TRP A 474 12.05 -8.20 14.47
N LEU A 475 12.91 -9.06 15.01
CA LEU A 475 12.50 -10.34 15.58
C LEU A 475 12.17 -10.24 17.07
N TYR A 476 13.06 -9.67 17.87
CA TYR A 476 12.96 -9.72 19.33
C TYR A 476 12.41 -8.47 19.99
N GLY A 477 12.37 -7.35 19.26
CA GLY A 477 11.71 -6.14 19.74
C GLY A 477 12.49 -4.88 19.38
N SER A 478 11.76 -3.78 19.22
CA SER A 478 12.35 -2.48 18.90
C SER A 478 13.10 -1.81 20.05
N LYS A 479 12.87 -2.23 21.30
CA LYS A 479 13.44 -1.57 22.50
C LYS A 479 14.59 -2.34 23.14
N GLU A 480 14.54 -3.66 22.99
CA GLU A 480 15.49 -4.60 23.57
C GLU A 480 15.99 -5.50 22.42
N PRO A 481 16.80 -4.96 21.49
CA PRO A 481 17.33 -5.73 20.38
C PRO A 481 18.35 -6.76 20.85
N PHE A 482 18.42 -7.88 20.11
CA PHE A 482 19.47 -8.87 20.29
C PHE A 482 20.61 -8.56 19.35
N LEU A 483 21.76 -8.18 19.91
CA LEU A 483 22.94 -7.79 19.17
C LEU A 483 24.11 -8.75 19.46
N HIS A 484 24.79 -9.12 18.39
CA HIS A 484 26.05 -9.83 18.39
C HIS A 484 27.18 -8.88 18.01
N ILE A 485 28.29 -8.90 18.73
CA ILE A 485 29.47 -8.09 18.40
C ILE A 485 30.44 -8.97 17.63
N GLY A 486 30.55 -8.72 16.33
CA GLY A 486 31.26 -9.55 15.37
C GLY A 486 30.56 -9.63 14.02
N LEU A 487 31.17 -10.42 13.13
CA LEU A 487 30.64 -10.74 11.81
C LEU A 487 29.34 -11.54 11.92
N PRO A 488 28.46 -11.49 10.90
CA PRO A 488 27.23 -12.28 10.89
C PRO A 488 27.49 -13.78 11.01
N CYS A 489 26.77 -14.46 11.91
CA CYS A 489 27.02 -15.87 12.23
C CYS A 489 26.23 -16.79 11.27
N PRO A 490 26.87 -17.59 10.39
CA PRO A 490 26.14 -18.43 9.42
C PRO A 490 25.22 -19.50 10.02
N SER A 491 25.49 -19.97 11.25
CA SER A 491 24.78 -21.10 11.89
C SER A 491 24.06 -20.72 13.19
N TYR A 492 23.66 -19.45 13.35
CA TYR A 492 22.90 -19.03 14.54
C TYR A 492 21.49 -19.66 14.60
N ILE A 493 21.02 -19.97 15.80
CA ILE A 493 19.67 -20.50 16.05
C ILE A 493 18.83 -19.36 16.61
N PRO A 494 17.78 -18.89 15.91
CA PRO A 494 16.97 -17.79 16.41
C PRO A 494 16.30 -18.13 17.74
N GLU A 495 15.67 -19.31 17.87
CA GLU A 495 14.73 -19.66 18.95
C GLU A 495 15.37 -20.15 20.26
N SER A 496 16.71 -20.20 20.33
CA SER A 496 17.48 -20.47 21.54
C SER A 496 18.37 -19.25 21.75
N PRO A 497 18.42 -18.64 22.95
CA PRO A 497 19.46 -17.65 23.22
C PRO A 497 20.81 -18.34 23.03
N SER A 498 21.45 -18.16 21.87
CA SER A 498 22.87 -18.43 21.76
C SER A 498 23.56 -17.40 22.66
N ARG A 499 24.64 -17.81 23.32
CA ARG A 499 25.41 -16.86 24.14
C ARG A 499 25.97 -15.71 23.29
N ALA A 500 26.00 -15.91 21.97
CA ALA A 500 26.38 -14.95 20.95
C ALA A 500 25.56 -13.67 20.88
N PHE A 501 24.23 -13.76 21.06
CA PHE A 501 23.33 -12.62 20.92
C PHE A 501 22.89 -12.14 22.29
N THR A 502 23.38 -10.97 22.67
CA THR A 502 23.07 -10.32 23.94
C THR A 502 21.89 -9.37 23.77
N GLU A 503 20.90 -9.47 24.65
CA GLU A 503 19.82 -8.50 24.76
C GLU A 503 20.36 -7.20 25.36
N ARG A 504 20.06 -6.06 24.74
CA ARG A 504 20.53 -4.74 25.19
C ARG A 504 19.38 -3.76 25.30
N GLU A 505 19.35 -2.95 26.35
CA GLU A 505 18.37 -1.88 26.53
C GLU A 505 18.79 -0.65 25.71
N ILE A 506 17.89 -0.11 24.92
CA ILE A 506 18.15 1.14 24.20
C ILE A 506 17.92 2.33 25.14
N ALA A 507 19.00 3.01 25.53
CA ALA A 507 18.96 4.23 26.36
C ALA A 507 18.39 5.43 25.58
N GLY A 508 18.70 5.51 24.28
CA GLY A 508 18.19 6.53 23.38
C GLY A 508 18.37 6.16 21.91
N GLU A 509 17.51 6.73 21.07
CA GLU A 509 17.48 6.53 19.63
C GLU A 509 17.29 7.86 18.91
N GLU A 510 17.99 8.04 17.80
CA GLU A 510 17.78 9.16 16.90
C GLU A 510 17.81 8.73 15.43
N ILE A 511 17.17 9.54 14.59
CA ILE A 511 17.19 9.41 13.14
C ILE A 511 18.00 10.59 12.56
N GLY A 512 19.07 10.27 11.85
CA GLY A 512 19.93 11.28 11.25
C GLY A 512 20.99 10.67 10.36
N SER A 513 21.89 11.51 9.87
CA SER A 513 23.07 11.07 9.13
C SER A 513 24.33 11.48 9.87
N LEU A 514 25.13 10.51 10.33
CA LEU A 514 26.48 10.79 10.82
C LEU A 514 27.54 10.54 9.76
N ILE A 515 27.41 9.46 9.00
CA ILE A 515 28.38 9.06 7.96
C ILE A 515 27.76 9.07 6.57
N GLY A 516 26.43 8.97 6.48
CA GLY A 516 25.71 8.84 5.23
C GLY A 516 24.53 7.89 5.36
N CYS A 517 23.37 8.26 4.84
CA CYS A 517 22.18 7.41 4.81
C CYS A 517 22.24 6.35 3.70
N PHE A 518 23.34 5.60 3.58
CA PHE A 518 23.57 4.71 2.44
C PHE A 518 22.46 3.68 2.33
N ARG A 519 22.22 2.84 3.36
CA ARG A 519 21.25 1.73 3.31
C ARG A 519 19.90 2.04 3.96
N GLN A 520 19.57 3.33 4.13
CA GLN A 520 18.27 3.84 4.55
C GLN A 520 17.69 3.12 5.80
N GLY A 521 18.52 2.95 6.83
CA GLY A 521 18.13 2.40 8.13
C GLY A 521 18.12 0.86 8.24
N ASN A 522 18.31 0.10 7.16
CA ASN A 522 18.33 -1.37 7.25
C ASN A 522 19.70 -1.92 7.72
N LEU A 523 20.77 -1.26 7.28
CA LEU A 523 22.17 -1.67 7.46
C LEU A 523 23.02 -0.41 7.71
N GLU A 524 24.22 -0.62 8.24
CA GLU A 524 25.21 0.42 8.54
C GLU A 524 24.70 1.52 9.49
N ASN A 525 23.70 1.21 10.33
CA ASN A 525 23.34 2.06 11.46
C ASN A 525 24.46 2.08 12.47
N ILE A 526 24.53 3.14 13.26
CA ILE A 526 25.57 3.28 14.29
C ILE A 526 25.02 2.87 15.65
N VAL A 527 25.70 1.92 16.29
CA VAL A 527 25.50 1.50 17.67
C VAL A 527 26.62 2.11 18.50
N VAL A 528 26.25 2.95 19.47
CA VAL A 528 27.21 3.64 20.34
C VAL A 528 27.30 2.89 21.66
N PHE A 529 28.52 2.53 22.02
CA PHE A 529 28.88 1.90 23.29
C PHE A 529 29.61 2.90 24.21
N SER A 530 29.59 2.64 25.51
CA SER A 530 30.46 3.36 26.45
C SER A 530 31.93 3.13 26.08
N ASP A 531 32.79 4.12 26.33
CA ASP A 531 34.21 4.00 25.99
C ASP A 531 34.87 2.80 26.69
N GLU A 532 34.48 2.50 27.94
CA GLU A 532 34.98 1.35 28.71
C GLU A 532 34.61 0.02 28.04
N TYR A 533 33.35 -0.15 27.66
CA TYR A 533 32.88 -1.38 27.00
C TYR A 533 33.46 -1.53 25.59
N PHE A 534 33.61 -0.43 24.87
CA PHE A 534 34.14 -0.45 23.51
C PHE A 534 35.58 -0.98 23.46
N GLU A 535 36.41 -0.70 24.48
CA GLU A 535 37.75 -1.26 24.60
C GLU A 535 37.73 -2.79 24.72
N GLU A 536 36.80 -3.35 25.50
CA GLU A 536 36.58 -4.80 25.58
C GLU A 536 36.05 -5.36 24.24
N ALA A 537 35.16 -4.61 23.58
CA ALA A 537 34.52 -5.03 22.35
C ALA A 537 35.46 -5.19 21.16
N LYS A 538 36.55 -4.42 21.09
CA LYS A 538 37.58 -4.57 20.06
C LYS A 538 38.25 -5.94 20.10
N ASP A 539 38.35 -6.55 21.27
CA ASP A 539 39.03 -7.83 21.46
C ASP A 539 38.08 -9.04 21.45
N MET A 540 36.75 -8.82 21.40
CA MET A 540 35.74 -9.89 21.45
C MET A 540 35.88 -10.94 20.37
N TRP A 541 36.33 -10.56 19.17
CA TRP A 541 36.50 -11.49 18.05
C TRP A 541 37.54 -12.59 18.34
N LYS A 542 38.51 -12.34 19.24
CA LYS A 542 39.60 -13.30 19.58
C LYS A 542 39.09 -14.56 20.26
N TYR A 543 37.91 -14.49 20.88
CA TYR A 543 37.33 -15.60 21.64
C TYR A 543 35.90 -15.92 21.21
N THR A 544 35.45 -15.43 20.05
CA THR A 544 34.08 -15.59 19.54
C THR A 544 34.08 -16.46 18.28
N ASN A 545 33.27 -17.52 18.26
CA ASN A 545 33.20 -18.44 17.13
C ASN A 545 32.51 -17.80 15.92
N ILE A 546 33.14 -17.79 14.74
CA ILE A 546 32.54 -17.18 13.53
C ILE A 546 31.26 -17.86 13.04
N TYR A 547 31.06 -19.14 13.34
CA TYR A 547 29.93 -19.92 12.83
C TYR A 547 28.68 -19.80 13.70
N THR A 548 28.87 -19.91 15.02
CA THR A 548 27.78 -19.90 16.01
C THR A 548 27.64 -18.57 16.74
N GLY A 549 28.72 -17.79 16.79
CA GLY A 549 28.86 -16.57 17.59
C GLY A 549 29.11 -16.82 19.07
N ASP A 550 29.17 -18.08 19.52
CA ASP A 550 29.36 -18.39 20.94
C ASP A 550 30.83 -18.20 21.37
N PHE A 551 31.03 -17.89 22.65
CA PHE A 551 32.36 -17.75 23.24
C PHE A 551 33.09 -19.10 23.31
N ILE A 552 34.35 -19.11 22.87
CA ILE A 552 35.26 -20.25 22.88
C ILE A 552 36.11 -20.19 24.15
N GLU A 553 35.78 -21.03 25.13
CA GLU A 553 36.52 -21.12 26.41
C GLU A 553 37.92 -21.75 26.23
N ASN A 554 38.06 -22.73 25.33
CA ASN A 554 39.32 -23.43 25.06
C ASN A 554 40.21 -22.65 24.08
N GLU A 555 41.43 -22.31 24.50
CA GLU A 555 42.40 -21.58 23.66
C GLU A 555 42.85 -22.40 22.43
N GLU A 556 42.96 -23.73 22.55
CA GLU A 556 43.35 -24.61 21.44
C GLU A 556 42.33 -24.63 20.28
N GLU A 557 41.08 -24.25 20.55
CA GLU A 557 40.01 -24.18 19.55
C GLU A 557 39.95 -22.80 18.85
N ARG A 558 40.78 -21.83 19.26
CA ARG A 558 40.88 -20.48 18.70
C ARG A 558 41.90 -20.45 17.56
N ILE A 559 41.45 -20.81 16.37
CA ILE A 559 42.26 -20.88 15.16
C ILE A 559 41.85 -19.74 14.22
N GLU A 560 42.78 -18.81 14.00
CA GLU A 560 42.58 -17.66 13.13
C GLU A 560 42.29 -18.07 11.68
N GLY A 561 41.25 -17.46 11.09
CA GLY A 561 40.76 -17.77 9.75
C GLY A 561 39.87 -19.01 9.65
N VAL A 562 39.76 -19.81 10.72
CA VAL A 562 38.92 -21.03 10.75
C VAL A 562 37.79 -20.91 11.76
N THR A 563 38.10 -20.65 13.02
CA THR A 563 37.10 -20.54 14.10
C THR A 563 36.94 -19.12 14.63
N ILE A 564 38.00 -18.30 14.56
CA ILE A 564 37.99 -16.87 14.88
C ILE A 564 38.47 -16.08 13.65
N ARG A 565 37.93 -14.89 13.42
CA ARG A 565 38.36 -14.00 12.34
C ARG A 565 38.08 -12.56 12.75
N GLN A 566 39.08 -11.70 12.59
CA GLN A 566 38.88 -10.27 12.74
C GLN A 566 38.00 -9.76 11.59
N GLY A 567 36.91 -9.06 11.94
CA GLY A 567 36.13 -8.29 10.99
C GLY A 567 36.69 -6.87 10.84
N PRO A 568 36.01 -5.99 10.10
CA PRO A 568 36.47 -4.62 9.93
C PRO A 568 36.58 -3.88 11.25
N SER A 569 37.69 -3.16 11.40
CA SER A 569 38.12 -2.52 12.64
C SER A 569 38.26 -1.00 12.53
N GLN A 570 38.26 -0.46 11.30
CA GLN A 570 38.43 0.95 11.04
C GLN A 570 37.32 1.51 10.16
N LEU A 571 36.74 2.62 10.61
CA LEU A 571 35.85 3.48 9.83
C LEU A 571 36.69 4.63 9.29
N VAL A 572 36.85 4.68 7.97
CA VAL A 572 37.64 5.70 7.28
C VAL A 572 36.72 6.63 6.50
N LEU A 573 36.80 7.92 6.80
CA LEU A 573 35.99 8.98 6.19
C LEU A 573 36.88 9.86 5.34
N ILE A 574 36.51 10.04 4.07
CA ILE A 574 37.27 10.82 3.10
C ILE A 574 36.50 12.13 2.83
N CYS A 575 37.14 13.28 3.12
CA CYS A 575 36.51 14.61 3.03
C CYS A 575 36.80 15.38 1.72
N SER A 576 37.58 14.77 0.81
CA SER A 576 38.26 15.32 -0.38
C SER A 576 37.94 16.74 -0.88
N ALA A 577 39.01 17.48 -1.22
CA ALA A 577 38.99 18.75 -1.94
C ALA A 577 39.84 18.68 -3.25
N GLN A 578 39.22 18.36 -4.42
CA GLN A 578 39.72 18.32 -5.84
C GLN A 578 39.97 16.91 -6.42
N LYS A 579 40.24 16.65 -7.73
CA LYS A 579 39.78 17.11 -9.08
C LYS A 579 39.64 15.90 -10.05
N ASP A 580 40.13 14.71 -9.66
CA ASP A 580 40.22 13.48 -10.47
C ASP A 580 39.41 12.33 -9.84
N LEU A 581 38.09 12.52 -9.67
CA LEU A 581 37.17 11.52 -9.10
C LEU A 581 37.24 10.16 -9.82
N GLU A 582 37.39 10.15 -11.15
CA GLU A 582 37.45 8.91 -11.94
C GLU A 582 38.64 8.00 -11.61
N LYS A 583 39.78 8.54 -11.16
CA LYS A 583 40.94 7.73 -10.76
C LYS A 583 40.75 7.19 -9.35
N LEU A 584 40.18 8.00 -8.47
CA LEU A 584 39.87 7.60 -7.10
C LEU A 584 38.83 6.46 -7.11
N ASP A 585 37.81 6.54 -7.95
CA ASP A 585 36.83 5.47 -8.14
C ASP A 585 37.47 4.14 -8.58
N LYS A 586 38.53 4.17 -9.40
CA LYS A 586 39.26 2.96 -9.79
C LYS A 586 40.02 2.33 -8.63
N GLU A 587 40.67 3.15 -7.79
CA GLU A 587 41.32 2.67 -6.56
C GLU A 587 40.29 2.16 -5.53
N MET A 588 39.10 2.76 -5.45
CA MET A 588 38.02 2.25 -4.60
C MET A 588 37.45 0.91 -5.12
N GLN A 589 37.41 0.72 -6.44
CA GLN A 589 37.05 -0.55 -7.04
C GLN A 589 38.07 -1.65 -6.70
N THR A 590 39.37 -1.37 -6.75
CA THR A 590 40.40 -2.35 -6.34
C THR A 590 40.30 -2.66 -4.85
N PHE A 591 40.01 -1.67 -4.00
CA PHE A 591 39.74 -1.87 -2.58
C PHE A 591 38.58 -2.86 -2.33
N THR A 592 37.51 -2.75 -3.12
CA THR A 592 36.36 -3.67 -3.03
C THR A 592 36.69 -5.10 -3.46
N GLU A 593 37.61 -5.27 -4.42
CA GLU A 593 38.05 -6.59 -4.85
C GLU A 593 38.85 -7.30 -3.74
N MET A 594 39.67 -6.55 -2.99
CA MET A 594 40.42 -7.06 -1.83
C MET A 594 39.47 -7.51 -0.71
N HIS A 595 38.38 -6.79 -0.47
CA HIS A 595 37.39 -7.07 0.59
C HIS A 595 36.21 -7.94 0.13
N SER A 596 36.42 -8.81 -0.85
CA SER A 596 35.35 -9.67 -1.41
C SER A 596 34.69 -10.63 -0.40
N TYR A 597 35.27 -10.81 0.79
CA TYR A 597 34.73 -11.67 1.83
C TYR A 597 33.45 -11.11 2.48
N GLU A 598 33.29 -9.79 2.60
CA GLU A 598 32.09 -9.17 3.20
C GLU A 598 30.84 -9.49 2.38
N LYS A 599 31.00 -9.52 1.05
CA LYS A 599 29.95 -9.89 0.09
C LYS A 599 29.46 -11.33 0.25
N GLN A 600 30.19 -12.19 0.96
CA GLN A 600 29.76 -13.56 1.26
C GLN A 600 28.62 -13.59 2.28
N PHE A 601 28.59 -12.62 3.21
CA PHE A 601 27.54 -12.51 4.23
C PHE A 601 26.33 -11.76 3.67
N ASP A 602 26.55 -10.63 3.02
CA ASP A 602 25.50 -9.86 2.37
C ASP A 602 26.04 -9.11 1.15
N SER A 603 25.44 -9.34 -0.01
CA SER A 603 25.79 -8.63 -1.24
C SER A 603 25.45 -7.13 -1.20
N GLU A 604 24.63 -6.71 -0.24
CA GLU A 604 24.25 -5.30 -0.04
C GLU A 604 25.29 -4.53 0.78
N VAL A 605 26.13 -5.19 1.57
CA VAL A 605 27.22 -4.51 2.26
C VAL A 605 28.37 -4.28 1.29
N SER A 606 28.86 -3.04 1.27
CA SER A 606 29.96 -2.62 0.41
C SER A 606 31.06 -2.10 1.31
N SER A 607 32.29 -2.43 0.98
CA SER A 607 33.47 -2.01 1.75
C SER A 607 33.74 -0.51 1.58
N TYR A 608 33.21 0.11 0.53
CA TYR A 608 33.15 1.57 0.42
C TYR A 608 31.79 2.05 -0.12
N TYR A 609 31.48 3.31 0.19
CA TYR A 609 30.34 4.04 -0.33
C TYR A 609 30.78 5.39 -0.89
N SER A 610 30.30 5.74 -2.09
CA SER A 610 30.57 7.04 -2.74
C SER A 610 29.38 7.97 -2.57
N LYS A 611 29.66 9.26 -2.31
CA LYS A 611 28.66 10.32 -2.18
C LYS A 611 27.95 10.60 -3.48
N GLU A 612 28.68 10.73 -4.60
CA GLU A 612 28.09 11.12 -5.89
C GLU A 612 26.99 10.13 -6.29
N THR A 613 27.30 8.83 -6.23
CA THR A 613 26.35 7.76 -6.53
C THR A 613 25.19 7.74 -5.54
N ALA A 614 25.46 7.80 -4.23
CA ALA A 614 24.40 7.78 -3.22
C ALA A 614 23.43 8.97 -3.31
N VAL A 615 23.94 10.17 -3.61
CA VAL A 615 23.13 11.38 -3.80
C VAL A 615 22.27 11.27 -5.05
N THR A 616 22.83 10.81 -6.18
CA THR A 616 22.03 10.62 -7.40
C THR A 616 20.92 9.59 -7.18
N ASP A 617 21.24 8.50 -6.49
CA ASP A 617 20.32 7.40 -6.24
C ASP A 617 19.17 7.88 -5.35
N MET A 618 19.47 8.58 -4.27
CA MET A 618 18.46 9.12 -3.37
C MET A 618 17.59 10.19 -4.05
N LYS A 619 18.17 11.07 -4.87
CA LYS A 619 17.39 12.05 -5.68
C LYS A 619 16.44 11.32 -6.64
N THR A 620 16.87 10.23 -7.29
CA THR A 620 15.99 9.41 -8.15
C THR A 620 14.85 8.77 -7.36
N GLU A 621 15.14 8.23 -6.17
CA GLU A 621 14.17 7.55 -5.32
C GLU A 621 13.09 8.52 -4.82
N GLN A 622 13.51 9.67 -4.31
CA GLN A 622 12.64 10.74 -3.83
C GLN A 622 11.74 11.26 -4.97
N ALA A 623 12.30 11.56 -6.14
CA ALA A 623 11.55 12.03 -7.31
C ALA A 623 10.48 11.02 -7.74
N LEU A 624 10.85 9.73 -7.86
CA LEU A 624 9.89 8.69 -8.23
C LEU A 624 8.81 8.50 -7.18
N THR A 625 9.18 8.51 -5.90
CA THR A 625 8.22 8.39 -4.79
C THR A 625 7.21 9.52 -4.84
N ARG A 626 7.66 10.77 -5.03
CA ARG A 626 6.79 11.93 -5.22
C ARG A 626 5.87 11.76 -6.43
N ILE A 627 6.42 11.46 -7.61
CA ILE A 627 5.67 11.35 -8.87
C ILE A 627 4.62 10.25 -8.80
N VAL A 628 4.99 9.05 -8.34
CA VAL A 628 4.07 7.91 -8.24
C VAL A 628 2.95 8.21 -7.25
N ASN A 629 3.26 8.74 -6.07
CA ASN A 629 2.24 9.03 -5.07
C ASN A 629 1.34 10.20 -5.48
N LEU A 630 1.87 11.24 -6.13
CA LEU A 630 1.09 12.34 -6.71
C LEU A 630 0.11 11.81 -7.78
N PHE A 631 0.58 10.92 -8.64
CA PHE A 631 -0.25 10.30 -9.65
C PHE A 631 -1.37 9.44 -9.04
N VAL A 632 -1.05 8.61 -8.05
CA VAL A 632 -2.07 7.81 -7.33
C VAL A 632 -3.09 8.73 -6.65
N PHE A 633 -2.63 9.82 -6.03
CA PHE A 633 -3.49 10.82 -5.41
C PHE A 633 -4.50 11.40 -6.40
N LEU A 634 -4.07 11.81 -7.59
CA LEU A 634 -4.96 12.31 -8.64
C LEU A 634 -5.96 11.25 -9.13
N VAL A 635 -5.52 10.00 -9.30
CA VAL A 635 -6.39 8.87 -9.70
C VAL A 635 -7.46 8.59 -8.63
N LEU A 636 -7.10 8.58 -7.35
CA LEU A 636 -8.05 8.36 -6.26
C LEU A 636 -9.06 9.50 -6.17
N LEU A 637 -8.63 10.75 -6.41
CA LEU A 637 -9.51 11.91 -6.46
C LEU A 637 -10.53 11.75 -7.61
N ALA A 638 -10.06 11.40 -8.80
CA ALA A 638 -10.91 11.11 -9.95
C ALA A 638 -11.87 9.93 -9.71
N ALA A 639 -11.41 8.85 -9.07
CA ALA A 639 -12.22 7.70 -8.70
C ALA A 639 -13.33 8.06 -7.71
N GLY A 640 -13.01 8.87 -6.69
CA GLY A 640 -13.99 9.38 -5.73
C GLY A 640 -15.08 10.24 -6.40
N MET A 641 -14.67 11.21 -7.23
CA MET A 641 -15.60 12.03 -8.02
C MET A 641 -16.48 11.17 -8.92
N PHE A 642 -15.88 10.21 -9.61
CA PHE A 642 -16.60 9.32 -10.51
C PHE A 642 -17.59 8.44 -9.76
N LEU A 643 -17.24 7.85 -8.61
CA LEU A 643 -18.19 7.05 -7.82
C LEU A 643 -19.41 7.86 -7.37
N LEU A 644 -19.20 9.13 -6.99
CA LEU A 644 -20.30 10.04 -6.68
C LEU A 644 -21.17 10.29 -7.92
N TYR A 645 -20.57 10.52 -9.08
CA TYR A 645 -21.29 10.70 -10.34
C TYR A 645 -22.18 9.48 -10.67
N VAL A 646 -21.61 8.27 -10.62
CA VAL A 646 -22.37 7.06 -10.96
C VAL A 646 -23.49 6.84 -9.97
N LYS A 647 -23.26 7.07 -8.68
CA LYS A 647 -24.33 6.99 -7.69
C LYS A 647 -25.45 7.99 -7.99
N ALA A 648 -25.11 9.22 -8.34
CA ALA A 648 -26.10 10.23 -8.70
C ALA A 648 -26.96 9.74 -9.87
N ILE A 649 -26.35 9.29 -10.97
CA ILE A 649 -27.08 8.75 -12.14
C ILE A 649 -27.95 7.55 -11.76
N SER A 650 -27.40 6.59 -11.03
CA SER A 650 -28.10 5.35 -10.68
C SER A 650 -29.36 5.57 -9.84
N GLU A 651 -29.45 6.68 -9.11
CA GLU A 651 -30.60 7.01 -8.27
C GLU A 651 -31.51 8.09 -8.90
N MET A 652 -31.14 8.64 -10.06
CA MET A 652 -31.89 9.76 -10.67
C MET A 652 -33.34 9.42 -11.00
N GLU A 653 -33.63 8.27 -11.60
CA GLU A 653 -35.00 7.91 -12.01
C GLU A 653 -35.94 7.83 -10.80
N GLU A 654 -35.55 7.08 -9.77
CA GLU A 654 -36.31 6.93 -8.54
C GLU A 654 -36.54 8.28 -7.83
N LYS A 655 -35.53 9.17 -7.88
CA LYS A 655 -35.62 10.48 -7.21
C LYS A 655 -36.52 11.45 -7.98
N LYS A 656 -36.61 11.32 -9.31
CA LYS A 656 -37.63 12.01 -10.12
C LYS A 656 -39.03 11.53 -9.75
N GLU A 657 -39.25 10.22 -9.68
CA GLU A 657 -40.54 9.64 -9.28
C GLU A 657 -40.95 10.13 -7.88
N ARG A 658 -40.01 10.10 -6.92
CA ARG A 658 -40.22 10.63 -5.57
C ARG A 658 -40.52 12.13 -5.58
N ALA A 659 -39.81 12.92 -6.38
CA ALA A 659 -40.04 14.36 -6.47
C ALA A 659 -41.44 14.68 -7.04
N VAL A 660 -41.90 13.91 -8.04
CA VAL A 660 -43.28 14.00 -8.57
C VAL A 660 -44.29 13.64 -7.49
N PHE A 661 -44.10 12.53 -6.78
CA PHE A 661 -44.97 12.14 -5.66
C PHE A 661 -45.07 13.24 -4.59
N LEU A 662 -43.94 13.81 -4.17
CA LEU A 662 -43.92 14.88 -3.17
C LEU A 662 -44.54 16.18 -3.69
N LYS A 663 -44.45 16.44 -4.99
CA LYS A 663 -45.15 17.56 -5.64
C LYS A 663 -46.67 17.35 -5.60
N CYS A 664 -47.15 16.14 -5.86
CA CYS A 664 -48.57 15.79 -5.76
C CYS A 664 -49.10 15.91 -4.31
N MET A 665 -48.26 15.62 -3.31
CA MET A 665 -48.60 15.77 -1.88
C MET A 665 -48.57 17.23 -1.37
N GLY A 666 -48.32 18.23 -2.24
CA GLY A 666 -48.36 19.65 -1.88
C GLY A 666 -47.08 20.21 -1.24
N MET A 667 -45.98 19.45 -1.20
CA MET A 667 -44.72 19.89 -0.59
C MET A 667 -44.08 21.02 -1.41
N ARG A 668 -43.57 22.07 -0.74
CA ARG A 668 -42.99 23.24 -1.43
C ARG A 668 -41.71 22.87 -2.16
N ARG A 669 -41.43 23.55 -3.28
CA ARG A 669 -40.19 23.35 -4.07
C ARG A 669 -38.93 23.55 -3.24
N LYS A 670 -38.89 24.59 -2.40
CA LYS A 670 -37.73 24.91 -1.54
C LYS A 670 -37.42 23.75 -0.59
N GLU A 671 -38.44 23.16 0.02
CA GLU A 671 -38.31 22.02 0.94
C GLU A 671 -37.82 20.77 0.21
N ARG A 672 -38.30 20.48 -1.01
CA ARG A 672 -37.84 19.33 -1.80
C ARG A 672 -36.36 19.45 -2.16
N ILE A 673 -35.93 20.63 -2.61
CA ILE A 673 -34.53 20.91 -2.91
C ILE A 673 -33.67 20.77 -1.66
N GLN A 674 -34.15 21.22 -0.50
CA GLN A 674 -33.42 21.09 0.77
C GLN A 674 -33.26 19.63 1.19
N VAL A 675 -34.29 18.79 1.02
CA VAL A 675 -34.20 17.34 1.29
C VAL A 675 -33.20 16.68 0.34
N LEU A 676 -33.28 16.96 -0.97
CA LEU A 676 -32.35 16.43 -1.98
C LEU A 676 -30.90 16.83 -1.70
N ARG A 677 -30.65 18.12 -1.42
CA ARG A 677 -29.33 18.62 -1.05
C ARG A 677 -28.83 17.99 0.25
N GLY A 678 -29.69 17.85 1.26
CA GLY A 678 -29.33 17.23 2.53
C GLY A 678 -28.89 15.77 2.38
N GLU A 679 -29.62 14.98 1.58
CA GLU A 679 -29.23 13.59 1.27
C GLU A 679 -27.89 13.53 0.51
N TRP A 680 -27.69 14.46 -0.43
CA TRP A 680 -26.47 14.57 -1.23
C TRP A 680 -25.24 14.96 -0.40
N TYR A 681 -25.35 16.02 0.41
CA TYR A 681 -24.26 16.49 1.26
C TYR A 681 -23.90 15.51 2.38
N LEU A 682 -24.87 14.76 2.92
CA LEU A 682 -24.59 13.72 3.92
C LEU A 682 -23.63 12.66 3.37
N LEU A 683 -23.84 12.23 2.13
CA LEU A 683 -23.04 11.18 1.50
C LEU A 683 -21.56 11.58 1.33
N PHE A 684 -21.27 12.88 1.28
CA PHE A 684 -19.92 13.39 1.15
C PHE A 684 -19.29 13.79 2.48
N TRP A 685 -19.98 14.62 3.25
CA TRP A 685 -19.42 15.17 4.48
C TRP A 685 -19.19 14.09 5.53
N LEU A 686 -20.05 13.06 5.59
CA LEU A 686 -19.87 12.00 6.58
C LEU A 686 -18.58 11.17 6.31
N PRO A 687 -18.33 10.62 5.10
CA PRO A 687 -17.05 9.95 4.80
C PRO A 687 -15.84 10.86 4.93
N MET A 688 -15.95 12.13 4.52
CA MET A 688 -14.85 13.10 4.63
C MET A 688 -14.49 13.39 6.09
N LEU A 689 -15.47 13.57 6.97
CA LEU A 689 -15.23 13.80 8.40
C LEU A 689 -14.58 12.57 9.06
N ILE A 690 -15.05 11.37 8.73
CA ILE A 690 -14.43 10.13 9.23
C ILE A 690 -12.98 10.03 8.73
N ALA A 691 -12.74 10.28 7.44
CA ALA A 691 -11.41 10.27 6.86
C ALA A 691 -10.48 11.32 7.48
N LEU A 692 -10.99 12.52 7.80
CA LEU A 692 -10.22 13.57 8.48
C LEU A 692 -9.80 13.15 9.89
N VAL A 693 -10.72 12.55 10.66
CA VAL A 693 -10.40 12.04 12.00
C VAL A 693 -9.36 10.93 11.93
N LEU A 694 -9.55 9.97 11.01
CA LEU A 694 -8.56 8.90 10.79
C LEU A 694 -7.21 9.47 10.36
N ASN A 695 -7.19 10.47 9.47
CA ASN A 695 -5.96 11.15 9.05
C ASN A 695 -5.22 11.71 10.26
N VAL A 696 -5.87 12.52 11.09
CA VAL A 696 -5.22 13.11 12.29
C VAL A 696 -4.66 12.02 13.21
N CYS A 697 -5.44 10.98 13.48
CA CYS A 697 -5.01 9.87 14.34
C CYS A 697 -3.80 9.13 13.77
N PHE A 698 -3.83 8.76 12.47
CA PHE A 698 -2.74 8.03 11.85
C PHE A 698 -1.51 8.89 11.62
N THR A 699 -1.65 10.19 11.29
CA THR A 699 -0.50 11.11 11.20
C THR A 699 0.19 11.30 12.55
N ALA A 700 -0.57 11.35 13.65
CA ALA A 700 0.03 11.42 14.98
C ALA A 700 0.80 10.14 15.33
N ALA A 701 0.25 8.98 14.94
CA ALA A 701 0.92 7.69 15.11
C ALA A 701 2.20 7.60 14.26
N THR A 702 2.20 8.10 13.01
CA THR A 702 3.41 8.12 12.17
C THR A 702 4.47 9.08 12.69
N PHE A 703 4.10 10.26 13.21
CA PHE A 703 5.08 11.18 13.81
C PHE A 703 5.77 10.58 15.03
N HIS A 704 5.00 9.85 15.86
CA HIS A 704 5.56 9.15 17.00
C HIS A 704 6.50 8.02 16.55
N ALA A 705 6.08 7.20 15.59
CA ALA A 705 6.90 6.09 15.10
C ALA A 705 8.17 6.56 14.36
N ARG A 706 8.09 7.65 13.58
CA ARG A 706 9.26 8.23 12.88
C ARG A 706 10.10 9.18 13.74
N MET A 707 9.84 9.27 15.05
CA MET A 707 10.59 10.13 15.98
C MET A 707 10.78 11.58 15.49
N TYR A 708 9.77 12.16 14.83
CA TYR A 708 9.89 13.51 14.28
C TYR A 708 10.01 14.56 15.39
N SER A 709 11.01 15.42 15.28
CA SER A 709 11.18 16.56 16.19
C SER A 709 10.06 17.58 16.02
N GLY A 710 9.82 18.41 17.04
CA GLY A 710 8.77 19.43 17.00
C GLY A 710 8.91 20.44 15.85
N GLY A 711 10.14 20.68 15.37
CA GLY A 711 10.42 21.50 14.18
C GLY A 711 9.90 20.85 12.90
N VAL A 712 10.25 19.58 12.69
CA VAL A 712 9.84 18.78 11.52
C VAL A 712 8.32 18.62 11.46
N ILE A 713 7.66 18.40 12.61
CA ILE A 713 6.19 18.34 12.68
C ILE A 713 5.55 19.64 12.19
N ARG A 714 6.13 20.80 12.54
CA ARG A 714 5.60 22.11 12.10
C ARG A 714 5.74 22.30 10.60
N GLU A 715 6.87 21.90 10.02
CA GLU A 715 7.06 21.95 8.57
C GLU A 715 6.14 20.99 7.83
N TYR A 716 5.99 19.77 8.33
CA TYR A 716 5.02 18.82 7.79
C TYR A 716 3.61 19.41 7.79
N LEU A 717 3.17 20.03 8.90
CA LEU A 717 1.83 20.63 8.98
C LEU A 717 1.68 21.81 8.01
N ARG A 718 2.73 22.62 7.81
CA ARG A 718 2.74 23.73 6.86
C ARG A 718 2.59 23.24 5.41
N ASN A 719 3.35 22.21 5.02
CA ASN A 719 3.34 21.69 3.65
C ASN A 719 2.13 20.79 3.41
N GLY A 720 1.78 19.93 4.36
CA GLY A 720 0.64 19.02 4.31
C GLY A 720 -0.73 19.71 4.34
N TRP A 721 -0.82 20.96 4.82
CA TRP A 721 -2.04 21.74 4.69
C TRP A 721 -2.44 21.95 3.23
N TRP A 722 -1.48 22.16 2.32
CA TRP A 722 -1.78 22.39 0.90
C TRP A 722 -2.37 21.16 0.22
N THR A 723 -1.79 19.98 0.45
CA THR A 723 -2.30 18.72 -0.14
C THR A 723 -3.71 18.40 0.35
N LEU A 724 -3.97 18.59 1.64
CA LEU A 724 -5.29 18.44 2.25
C LEU A 724 -6.29 19.48 1.72
N ALA A 725 -5.89 20.75 1.62
CA ALA A 725 -6.73 21.84 1.12
C ALA A 725 -7.13 21.60 -0.35
N VAL A 726 -6.19 21.19 -1.21
CA VAL A 726 -6.45 20.86 -2.61
C VAL A 726 -7.45 19.70 -2.72
N TRP A 727 -7.28 18.63 -1.93
CA TRP A 727 -8.20 17.49 -1.94
C TRP A 727 -9.62 17.90 -1.53
N VAL A 728 -9.76 18.60 -0.40
CA VAL A 728 -11.06 19.03 0.14
C VAL A 728 -11.73 20.03 -0.80
N ALA A 729 -10.98 20.99 -1.36
CA ALA A 729 -11.50 21.98 -2.28
C ALA A 729 -11.96 21.33 -3.59
N ALA A 730 -11.16 20.46 -4.20
CA ALA A 730 -11.51 19.78 -5.44
C ALA A 730 -12.78 18.94 -5.29
N GLN A 731 -12.89 18.11 -4.24
CA GLN A 731 -14.11 17.33 -4.01
C GLN A 731 -15.31 18.22 -3.62
N GLY A 732 -15.09 19.26 -2.81
CA GLY A 732 -16.14 20.20 -2.39
C GLY A 732 -16.76 20.94 -3.57
N VAL A 733 -15.93 21.49 -4.47
CA VAL A 733 -16.36 22.15 -5.71
C VAL A 733 -17.10 21.16 -6.61
N TYR A 734 -16.54 19.95 -6.79
CA TYR A 734 -17.18 18.92 -7.61
C TYR A 734 -18.59 18.58 -7.13
N ILE A 735 -18.78 18.46 -5.82
CA ILE A 735 -20.06 18.10 -5.21
C ILE A 735 -21.07 19.22 -5.28
N TRP A 736 -20.61 20.47 -5.18
CA TRP A 736 -21.44 21.62 -5.41
C TRP A 736 -21.94 21.65 -6.86
N ILE A 737 -21.05 21.45 -7.85
CA ILE A 737 -21.41 21.38 -9.28
C ILE A 737 -22.40 20.23 -9.51
N LEU A 738 -22.06 19.03 -9.04
CA LEU A 738 -22.88 17.85 -9.25
C LEU A 738 -24.23 17.96 -8.54
N GLY A 739 -24.27 18.55 -7.35
CA GLY A 739 -25.50 18.80 -6.60
C GLY A 739 -26.43 19.78 -7.34
N GLN A 740 -25.89 20.83 -7.96
CA GLN A 740 -26.66 21.74 -8.81
C GLN A 740 -27.23 21.03 -10.04
N TRP A 741 -26.39 20.26 -10.73
CA TRP A 741 -26.80 19.47 -11.90
C TRP A 741 -27.88 18.45 -11.55
N TYR A 742 -27.69 17.73 -10.43
CA TYR A 742 -28.61 16.73 -9.92
C TYR A 742 -29.98 17.33 -9.58
N VAL A 743 -30.01 18.45 -8.85
CA VAL A 743 -31.25 19.16 -8.53
C VAL A 743 -31.97 19.65 -9.79
N ARG A 744 -31.24 20.20 -10.79
CA ARG A 744 -31.85 20.64 -12.06
C ARG A 744 -32.50 19.49 -12.81
N LYS A 745 -31.83 18.33 -12.86
CA LYS A 745 -32.35 17.13 -13.54
C LYS A 745 -33.54 16.50 -12.82
N VAL A 746 -33.60 16.53 -11.49
CA VAL A 746 -34.70 15.96 -10.71
C VAL A 746 -35.94 16.87 -10.71
N GLU A 747 -35.76 18.19 -10.56
CA GLU A 747 -36.87 19.15 -10.54
C GLU A 747 -37.36 19.56 -11.94
N GLY A 748 -36.78 19.00 -13.00
CA GLY A 748 -37.28 19.17 -14.37
C GLY A 748 -37.19 20.59 -14.92
N LYS A 749 -36.21 21.41 -14.49
CA LYS A 749 -35.91 22.67 -15.20
C LYS A 749 -35.23 22.30 -16.53
N ASN A 750 -36.03 22.13 -17.57
CA ASN A 750 -35.58 22.33 -18.95
C ASN A 750 -35.50 23.85 -19.14
N GLY A 751 -34.29 24.37 -18.99
CA GLY A 751 -33.93 25.77 -19.09
C GLY A 751 -32.43 25.87 -18.91
#